data_AF-A0A857VFP6-F1
#
_entry.id   AF-A0A857VFP6-F1
#
_cell.length_a   1.000
_cell.length_b   1.000
_cell.length_c   1.000
_cell.angle_alpha   90.00
_cell.angle_beta   90.00
_cell.angle_gamma   90.00
#
_symmetry.space_group_name_H-M   'P 1'
#
loop_
_entity.id
_entity.type
_entity.pdbx_description
1 polymer ?
#
loop_
_entity_poly.entity_id
_entity_poly.type
_entity_poly.pdbx_seq_one_letter_code
_entity_poly.pdbx_strand_id
1 'polypeptide(L)'
;MMIDKYRETPDRPALDPTLEGELRKDYVSADKMGQVVAQLRKEAPDTFDVAGQMAEALRISLDEFKDPEEGWKSQERSARIFAVFDVMTEHATPEELERLLASDIFTRLGSEWRDGNLEILVKRYSRLGNVYGSKNPADDTKKLRLLTRYILGKTTDLEEEESPLPPQQSTTKPNWYTGPDRYPYRSYIMSIPVAESKIVNSLPSEEELRQLSSSSPRWSERFGLDEAWYNHDTQIKLVGNFHKAQLGRLGEWKAALEAGRYPDWFLSYVIDACPELGEFNPQTKTFDVRRTGSKRLLPEVNPAALEAVYETLWKYRPDELEAAKFGELYGREVAIRTGLGQERRRETQGEWHEIICKYKDSSTPQKGTAEEVQALLEGQCTGWFPGDSGSIYDFLYKVALSSYDSFGHRNITKILVFTTGRYNIPRIMMCLGEGGDIKMILGIDGDDCRVESCMTDALHERIGELSNGQDKLDTIHTIEKIDEICTKQQKGEDLSLRDIMMLWFGADSSVGESYFWKNGGIAKLQSARAERDFVEDVETIAYHGILAIDKLGGLVLDRHIDQAEKLKVFFYDRGVFFTRDERYQKRYGIDQLDIYRNLYGYGADSSCMDVINGLIKDGKGVELFREYKRFAEPLVKEMGGEFDDVFGDGRLVTNDSVEEEELYWGVEADFGELAKEAKEKKCLPRFIEFISLVKPPLGKFDINEFVSDLLSTEDTNIKIMRQLVGQFNNLKHVGLTSYSDQLIIWRLCELYEQIEHYQDKRLADVLSGRYDDEFWRDMPGSLGKYVRAIRAGIVTPPHGPIR
;
A
#
# COMPACT_ATOMS: atom_id res chain seq x y z
N MET A 1 -21.90 -57.57 11.78
CA MET A 1 -23.10 -58.24 11.25
C MET A 1 -23.97 -57.17 10.63
N MET A 2 -23.93 -57.04 9.31
CA MET A 2 -24.89 -56.44 8.36
C MET A 2 -24.17 -56.39 6.98
N ILE A 3 -23.51 -57.50 6.66
CA ILE A 3 -23.36 -58.00 5.29
C ILE A 3 -24.70 -58.70 5.03
N ASP A 4 -25.19 -58.70 3.78
CA ASP A 4 -26.41 -59.37 3.29
C ASP A 4 -27.71 -58.56 3.28
N LYS A 5 -27.87 -57.67 2.28
CA LYS A 5 -29.23 -57.41 1.78
C LYS A 5 -29.44 -57.13 0.28
N TYR A 6 -28.42 -57.21 -0.58
CA TYR A 6 -28.63 -57.00 -2.02
C TYR A 6 -27.87 -57.95 -2.96
N ARG A 7 -27.36 -59.09 -2.46
CA ARG A 7 -26.95 -60.22 -3.31
C ARG A 7 -28.11 -61.20 -3.43
N GLU A 8 -29.10 -60.89 -4.26
CA GLU A 8 -30.01 -61.92 -4.77
C GLU A 8 -30.63 -61.42 -6.08
N THR A 9 -29.92 -61.70 -7.18
CA THR A 9 -30.50 -61.81 -8.52
C THR A 9 -29.62 -62.80 -9.27
N PRO A 10 -30.08 -64.04 -9.55
CA PRO A 10 -29.20 -65.15 -9.94
C PRO A 10 -28.60 -65.12 -11.37
N ASP A 11 -28.85 -64.07 -12.16
CA ASP A 11 -28.47 -64.00 -13.58
C ASP A 11 -27.70 -62.71 -13.96
N ARG A 12 -26.95 -62.11 -13.03
CA ARG A 12 -26.19 -60.88 -13.29
C ARG A 12 -24.71 -61.16 -13.55
N PRO A 13 -24.09 -60.55 -14.60
CA PRO A 13 -22.68 -60.73 -14.86
C PRO A 13 -21.87 -60.13 -13.71
N ALA A 14 -21.03 -60.94 -13.07
CA ALA A 14 -20.07 -60.46 -12.07
C ALA A 14 -18.98 -59.61 -12.74
N LEU A 15 -18.46 -58.61 -12.02
CA LEU A 15 -17.26 -57.88 -12.46
C LEU A 15 -16.09 -58.87 -12.54
N ASP A 16 -15.31 -58.82 -13.62
CA ASP A 16 -14.14 -59.68 -13.78
C ASP A 16 -13.20 -59.53 -12.58
N PRO A 17 -12.69 -60.63 -11.98
CA PRO A 17 -11.85 -60.55 -10.78
C PRO A 17 -10.61 -59.67 -10.94
N THR A 18 -10.08 -59.54 -12.16
CA THR A 18 -8.93 -58.69 -12.47
C THR A 18 -9.32 -57.22 -12.47
N LEU A 19 -10.48 -56.88 -13.05
CA LEU A 19 -11.03 -55.52 -13.01
C LEU A 19 -11.47 -55.13 -11.60
N GLU A 20 -12.08 -56.04 -10.86
CA GLU A 20 -12.45 -55.82 -9.46
C GLU A 20 -11.19 -55.59 -8.59
N GLY A 21 -10.12 -56.34 -8.84
CA GLY A 21 -8.82 -56.16 -8.19
C GLY A 21 -8.20 -54.79 -8.45
N GLU A 22 -8.34 -54.21 -9.64
CA GLU A 22 -7.88 -52.84 -9.93
C GLU A 22 -8.79 -51.77 -9.32
N LEU A 23 -10.12 -51.98 -9.36
CA LEU A 23 -11.11 -51.04 -8.82
C LEU A 23 -11.00 -50.88 -7.29
N ARG A 24 -10.67 -51.97 -6.58
CA ARG A 24 -10.60 -52.00 -5.11
C ARG A 24 -9.27 -51.49 -4.52
N LYS A 25 -8.31 -51.04 -5.33
CA LYS A 25 -7.06 -50.45 -4.82
C LYS A 25 -7.28 -49.08 -4.20
N ASP A 26 -6.38 -48.69 -3.29
CA ASP A 26 -6.37 -47.37 -2.65
C ASP A 26 -6.25 -46.21 -3.67
N TYR A 27 -5.64 -46.49 -4.83
CA TYR A 27 -5.57 -45.57 -5.97
C TYR A 27 -6.02 -46.27 -7.25
N VAL A 28 -7.02 -45.69 -7.93
CA VAL A 28 -7.61 -46.24 -9.15
C VAL A 28 -7.13 -45.48 -10.37
N SER A 29 -6.62 -46.22 -11.35
CA SER A 29 -6.03 -45.68 -12.58
C SER A 29 -6.87 -46.13 -13.78
N ALA A 30 -7.42 -45.16 -14.51
CA ALA A 30 -8.19 -45.39 -15.74
C ALA A 30 -7.35 -46.14 -16.79
N ASP A 31 -6.10 -45.73 -17.01
CA ASP A 31 -5.18 -46.38 -17.96
C ASP A 31 -4.98 -47.87 -17.65
N LYS A 32 -4.78 -48.22 -16.36
CA LYS A 32 -4.59 -49.63 -15.96
C LYS A 32 -5.88 -50.43 -16.11
N MET A 33 -7.01 -49.89 -15.68
CA MET A 33 -8.31 -50.52 -15.90
C MET A 33 -8.60 -50.70 -17.40
N GLY A 34 -8.27 -49.70 -18.21
CA GLY A 34 -8.39 -49.72 -19.66
C GLY A 34 -7.50 -50.79 -20.32
N GLN A 35 -6.27 -50.96 -19.85
CA GLN A 35 -5.39 -52.05 -20.28
C GLN A 35 -5.98 -53.44 -19.98
N VAL A 36 -6.57 -53.63 -18.80
CA VAL A 36 -7.24 -54.90 -18.45
C VAL A 36 -8.46 -55.11 -19.36
N VAL A 37 -9.29 -54.08 -19.58
CA VAL A 37 -10.43 -54.14 -20.52
C VAL A 37 -9.97 -54.50 -21.93
N ALA A 38 -8.91 -53.87 -22.43
CA ALA A 38 -8.37 -54.14 -23.75
C ALA A 38 -7.81 -55.57 -23.86
N GLN A 39 -7.19 -56.10 -22.81
CA GLN A 39 -6.71 -57.48 -22.76
C GLN A 39 -7.88 -58.47 -22.76
N LEU A 40 -8.86 -58.30 -21.89
CA LEU A 40 -10.04 -59.18 -21.80
C LEU A 40 -10.85 -59.17 -23.11
N ARG A 41 -11.00 -58.00 -23.73
CA ARG A 41 -11.62 -57.85 -25.05
C ARG A 41 -10.81 -58.55 -26.14
N LYS A 42 -9.49 -58.62 -26.04
CA LYS A 42 -8.65 -59.35 -27.00
C LYS A 42 -8.74 -60.87 -26.83
N GLU A 43 -8.91 -61.33 -25.59
CA GLU A 43 -9.05 -62.75 -25.25
C GLU A 43 -10.44 -63.29 -25.63
N ALA A 44 -11.47 -62.44 -25.59
CA ALA A 44 -12.86 -62.79 -25.89
C ALA A 44 -13.60 -61.68 -26.69
N PRO A 45 -13.21 -61.41 -27.95
CA PRO A 45 -13.65 -60.24 -28.71
C PRO A 45 -15.14 -60.16 -29.01
N ASP A 46 -15.82 -61.31 -29.15
CA ASP A 46 -17.24 -61.38 -29.51
C ASP A 46 -18.17 -61.60 -28.31
N THR A 47 -17.62 -61.83 -27.12
CA THR A 47 -18.39 -62.19 -25.91
C THR A 47 -18.11 -61.30 -24.70
N PHE A 48 -17.05 -60.48 -24.72
CA PHE A 48 -16.73 -59.58 -23.61
C PHE A 48 -17.60 -58.31 -23.64
N ASP A 49 -18.51 -58.20 -22.67
CA ASP A 49 -19.42 -57.06 -22.55
C ASP A 49 -18.81 -55.91 -21.75
N VAL A 50 -18.12 -54.99 -22.44
CA VAL A 50 -17.50 -53.81 -21.82
C VAL A 50 -18.54 -52.94 -21.09
N ALA A 51 -19.72 -52.73 -21.68
CA ALA A 51 -20.77 -51.92 -21.09
C ALA A 51 -21.31 -52.53 -19.79
N GLY A 52 -21.55 -53.85 -19.78
CA GLY A 52 -21.97 -54.58 -18.58
C GLY A 52 -20.93 -54.58 -17.48
N GLN A 53 -19.64 -54.75 -17.81
CA GLN A 53 -18.55 -54.72 -16.84
C GLN A 53 -18.39 -53.31 -16.22
N MET A 54 -18.50 -52.24 -17.01
CA MET A 54 -18.42 -50.87 -16.50
C MET A 54 -19.67 -50.47 -15.70
N ALA A 55 -20.85 -50.97 -16.05
CA ALA A 55 -22.07 -50.79 -15.24
C ALA A 55 -21.90 -51.42 -13.85
N GLU A 56 -21.32 -52.62 -13.77
CA GLU A 56 -21.07 -53.28 -12.49
C GLU A 56 -19.95 -52.59 -11.68
N ALA A 57 -18.92 -52.08 -12.33
CA ALA A 57 -17.88 -51.27 -11.69
C ALA A 57 -18.44 -49.95 -11.12
N LEU A 58 -19.35 -49.27 -11.84
CA LEU A 58 -20.08 -48.11 -11.31
C LEU A 58 -20.92 -48.51 -10.10
N ARG A 59 -21.60 -49.64 -10.16
CA ARG A 59 -22.45 -50.13 -9.05
C ARG A 59 -21.65 -50.36 -7.78
N ILE A 60 -20.55 -51.11 -7.86
CA ILE A 60 -19.62 -51.34 -6.73
C ILE A 60 -19.10 -49.99 -6.19
N SER A 61 -18.74 -49.07 -7.07
CA SER A 61 -18.25 -47.74 -6.68
C SER A 61 -19.32 -46.92 -5.94
N LEU A 62 -20.58 -47.00 -6.34
CA LEU A 62 -21.69 -46.28 -5.73
C LEU A 62 -22.17 -46.90 -4.42
N ASP A 63 -22.16 -48.23 -4.31
CA ASP A 63 -22.72 -48.96 -3.17
C ASP A 63 -21.71 -49.14 -2.03
N GLU A 64 -20.41 -49.30 -2.33
CA GLU A 64 -19.40 -49.65 -1.32
C GLU A 64 -18.49 -48.49 -0.89
N PHE A 65 -18.47 -47.37 -1.63
CA PHE A 65 -17.59 -46.23 -1.35
C PHE A 65 -18.37 -44.93 -1.15
N LYS A 66 -17.85 -44.01 -0.33
CA LYS A 66 -18.46 -42.69 -0.06
C LYS A 66 -17.38 -41.60 0.02
N ASP A 67 -17.60 -40.50 -0.67
CA ASP A 67 -16.70 -39.34 -0.58
C ASP A 67 -16.97 -38.54 0.71
N PRO A 68 -15.92 -37.99 1.35
CA PRO A 68 -16.05 -37.12 2.51
C PRO A 68 -16.63 -35.74 2.12
N GLU A 69 -17.39 -35.12 3.02
CA GLU A 69 -18.00 -33.79 2.80
C GLU A 69 -16.98 -32.64 2.79
N GLU A 70 -15.76 -32.86 3.29
CA GLU A 70 -14.68 -31.88 3.37
C GLU A 70 -13.71 -32.04 2.18
N GLY A 71 -13.55 -30.97 1.39
CA GLY A 71 -12.88 -31.01 0.07
C GLY A 71 -11.36 -31.28 0.04
N TRP A 72 -10.70 -31.44 1.19
CA TRP A 72 -9.25 -31.73 1.25
C TRP A 72 -8.93 -33.22 1.52
N LYS A 73 -9.94 -34.07 1.75
CA LYS A 73 -9.78 -35.53 1.88
C LYS A 73 -9.96 -36.22 0.52
N SER A 74 -9.33 -37.39 0.35
CA SER A 74 -9.37 -38.18 -0.89
C SER A 74 -10.81 -38.51 -1.32
N GLN A 75 -11.19 -38.09 -2.54
CA GLN A 75 -12.51 -38.35 -3.13
C GLN A 75 -12.53 -39.72 -3.84
N GLU A 76 -12.43 -40.75 -3.03
CA GLU A 76 -12.32 -42.15 -3.42
C GLU A 76 -13.46 -42.67 -4.33
N ARG A 77 -14.71 -42.28 -4.05
CA ARG A 77 -15.88 -42.70 -4.85
C ARG A 77 -15.90 -41.98 -6.19
N SER A 78 -15.68 -40.66 -6.19
CA SER A 78 -15.65 -39.86 -7.42
C SER A 78 -14.50 -40.28 -8.34
N ALA A 79 -13.31 -40.56 -7.81
CA ALA A 79 -12.17 -41.03 -8.60
C ALA A 79 -12.48 -42.33 -9.37
N ARG A 80 -13.18 -43.28 -8.74
CA ARG A 80 -13.59 -44.55 -9.34
C ARG A 80 -14.65 -44.37 -10.42
N ILE A 81 -15.63 -43.50 -10.17
CA ILE A 81 -16.66 -43.15 -11.16
C ILE A 81 -16.01 -42.52 -12.39
N PHE A 82 -15.10 -41.56 -12.20
CA PHE A 82 -14.38 -40.94 -13.32
C PHE A 82 -13.56 -41.96 -14.11
N ALA A 83 -12.86 -42.87 -13.44
CA ALA A 83 -12.08 -43.91 -14.10
C ALA A 83 -12.95 -44.83 -14.98
N VAL A 84 -14.16 -45.18 -14.54
CA VAL A 84 -15.07 -45.99 -15.36
C VAL A 84 -15.48 -45.27 -16.64
N PHE A 85 -15.84 -44.00 -16.56
CA PHE A 85 -16.18 -43.25 -17.78
C PHE A 85 -14.95 -43.06 -18.68
N ASP A 86 -13.76 -42.83 -18.12
CA ASP A 86 -12.54 -42.63 -18.91
C ASP A 86 -12.27 -43.92 -19.73
N VAL A 87 -12.38 -45.08 -19.10
CA VAL A 87 -12.28 -46.41 -19.75
C VAL A 87 -13.35 -46.60 -20.83
N MET A 88 -14.60 -46.21 -20.57
CA MET A 88 -15.68 -46.31 -21.57
C MET A 88 -15.41 -45.44 -22.79
N THR A 89 -14.86 -44.26 -22.59
CA THR A 89 -14.55 -43.38 -23.72
C THR A 89 -13.39 -43.90 -24.57
N GLU A 90 -12.36 -44.46 -23.95
CA GLU A 90 -11.18 -44.95 -24.67
C GLU A 90 -11.38 -46.33 -25.30
N HIS A 91 -12.10 -47.24 -24.64
CA HIS A 91 -12.11 -48.66 -25.01
C HIS A 91 -13.46 -49.22 -25.46
N ALA A 92 -14.57 -48.52 -25.22
CA ALA A 92 -15.90 -48.97 -25.66
C ALA A 92 -16.29 -48.38 -27.03
N THR A 93 -17.21 -49.01 -27.75
CA THR A 93 -17.84 -48.41 -28.95
C THR A 93 -18.92 -47.39 -28.55
N PRO A 94 -19.37 -46.50 -29.46
CA PRO A 94 -20.49 -45.60 -29.19
C PRO A 94 -21.76 -46.34 -28.71
N GLU A 95 -22.06 -47.51 -29.29
CA GLU A 95 -23.22 -48.33 -28.93
C GLU A 95 -23.07 -49.00 -27.55
N GLU A 96 -21.85 -49.35 -27.15
CA GLU A 96 -21.55 -49.83 -25.79
C GLU A 96 -21.69 -48.69 -24.76
N LEU A 97 -21.23 -47.48 -25.10
CA LEU A 97 -21.42 -46.30 -24.26
C LEU A 97 -22.91 -45.94 -24.11
N GLU A 98 -23.67 -45.97 -25.20
CA GLU A 98 -25.13 -45.75 -25.16
C GLU A 98 -25.82 -46.78 -24.26
N ARG A 99 -25.45 -48.07 -24.35
CA ARG A 99 -25.97 -49.11 -23.44
C ARG A 99 -25.65 -48.84 -21.97
N LEU A 100 -24.46 -48.31 -21.64
CA LEU A 100 -24.14 -47.91 -20.28
C LEU A 100 -24.98 -46.70 -19.83
N LEU A 101 -25.11 -45.68 -20.68
CA LEU A 101 -25.87 -44.46 -20.38
C LEU A 101 -27.38 -44.73 -20.24
N ALA A 102 -27.90 -45.73 -20.97
CA ALA A 102 -29.26 -46.20 -20.87
C ALA A 102 -29.51 -47.16 -19.69
N SER A 103 -28.49 -47.50 -18.90
CA SER A 103 -28.63 -48.44 -17.79
C SER A 103 -29.30 -47.82 -16.55
N ASP A 104 -29.99 -48.65 -15.78
CA ASP A 104 -30.61 -48.25 -14.51
C ASP A 104 -29.57 -47.66 -13.53
N ILE A 105 -28.32 -48.14 -13.58
CA ILE A 105 -27.26 -47.66 -12.68
C ILE A 105 -26.79 -46.25 -13.04
N PHE A 106 -26.76 -45.90 -14.33
CA PHE A 106 -26.47 -44.53 -14.77
C PHE A 106 -27.60 -43.58 -14.38
N THR A 107 -28.86 -44.01 -14.51
CA THR A 107 -30.02 -43.23 -14.06
C THR A 107 -29.94 -42.96 -12.55
N ARG A 108 -29.54 -43.96 -11.77
CA ARG A 108 -29.31 -43.80 -10.33
C ARG A 108 -28.15 -42.86 -10.01
N LEU A 109 -27.02 -42.99 -10.71
CA LEU A 109 -25.89 -42.03 -10.62
C LEU A 109 -26.38 -40.60 -10.88
N GLY A 110 -27.21 -40.42 -11.90
CA GLY A 110 -27.85 -39.14 -12.26
C GLY A 110 -28.68 -38.55 -11.12
N SER A 111 -29.41 -39.37 -10.37
CA SER A 111 -30.20 -38.92 -9.22
C SER A 111 -29.35 -38.60 -7.98
N GLU A 112 -28.23 -39.28 -7.78
CA GLU A 112 -27.35 -39.08 -6.62
C GLU A 112 -26.36 -37.92 -6.83
N TRP A 113 -25.97 -37.63 -8.07
CA TRP A 113 -25.12 -36.48 -8.43
C TRP A 113 -25.99 -35.32 -8.94
N ARG A 114 -26.19 -34.27 -8.13
CA ARG A 114 -26.94 -33.06 -8.54
C ARG A 114 -26.40 -32.44 -9.85
N ASP A 115 -27.30 -31.81 -10.61
CA ASP A 115 -27.00 -31.03 -11.83
C ASP A 115 -25.83 -30.08 -11.58
N GLY A 116 -24.71 -30.34 -12.26
CA GLY A 116 -23.42 -29.65 -12.06
C GLY A 116 -22.25 -30.62 -11.95
N ASN A 117 -22.38 -31.71 -11.20
CA ASN A 117 -21.30 -32.72 -11.08
C ASN A 117 -21.22 -33.62 -12.32
N LEU A 118 -22.36 -33.91 -12.95
CA LEU A 118 -22.39 -34.65 -14.22
C LEU A 118 -21.87 -33.80 -15.39
N GLU A 119 -22.01 -32.47 -15.34
CA GLU A 119 -21.41 -31.57 -16.34
C GLU A 119 -19.88 -31.63 -16.33
N ILE A 120 -19.26 -31.97 -15.19
CA ILE A 120 -17.81 -32.15 -15.07
C ILE A 120 -17.36 -33.30 -15.98
N LEU A 121 -18.16 -34.37 -16.13
CA LEU A 121 -17.87 -35.44 -17.07
C LEU A 121 -17.81 -34.89 -18.49
N VAL A 122 -18.83 -34.14 -18.94
CA VAL A 122 -18.86 -33.53 -20.29
C VAL A 122 -17.67 -32.57 -20.51
N LYS A 123 -17.34 -31.74 -19.52
CA LYS A 123 -16.19 -30.82 -19.56
C LYS A 123 -14.85 -31.55 -19.61
N ARG A 124 -14.71 -32.65 -18.86
CA ARG A 124 -13.51 -33.52 -18.84
C ARG A 124 -13.32 -34.23 -20.17
N TYR A 125 -14.37 -34.80 -20.75
CA TYR A 125 -14.32 -35.45 -22.07
C TYR A 125 -14.04 -34.47 -23.21
N SER A 126 -14.61 -33.27 -23.15
CA SER A 126 -14.31 -32.20 -24.12
C SER A 126 -12.83 -31.77 -24.10
N ARG A 127 -12.12 -31.99 -22.98
CA ARG A 127 -10.68 -31.73 -22.85
C ARG A 127 -9.84 -32.94 -23.29
N LEU A 128 -10.24 -34.16 -22.94
CA LEU A 128 -9.52 -35.39 -23.32
C LEU A 128 -9.49 -35.61 -24.84
N GLY A 129 -10.58 -35.26 -25.56
CA GLY A 129 -10.61 -35.30 -27.03
C GLY A 129 -9.62 -34.36 -27.73
N ASN A 130 -9.07 -33.37 -27.01
CA ASN A 130 -8.00 -32.50 -27.50
C ASN A 130 -6.58 -32.97 -27.09
N VAL A 131 -6.44 -33.85 -26.09
CA VAL A 131 -5.14 -34.24 -25.51
C VAL A 131 -4.63 -35.57 -26.07
N TYR A 132 -5.52 -36.52 -26.38
CA TYR A 132 -5.16 -37.76 -27.05
C TYR A 132 -5.66 -37.71 -28.49
N GLY A 133 -4.75 -37.43 -29.44
CA GLY A 133 -5.04 -37.49 -30.87
C GLY A 133 -5.54 -38.88 -31.25
N SER A 134 -6.86 -39.01 -31.35
CA SER A 134 -7.48 -40.32 -31.56
C SER A 134 -7.32 -40.76 -33.01
N LYS A 135 -7.24 -42.08 -33.19
CA LYS A 135 -7.13 -42.70 -34.52
C LYS A 135 -8.45 -42.65 -35.31
N ASN A 136 -9.56 -42.19 -34.70
CA ASN A 136 -10.89 -42.19 -35.30
C ASN A 136 -11.78 -41.01 -34.78
N PRO A 137 -11.62 -39.79 -35.30
CA PRO A 137 -12.32 -38.60 -34.81
C PRO A 137 -13.85 -38.65 -34.94
N ALA A 138 -14.37 -39.49 -35.85
CA ALA A 138 -15.82 -39.67 -36.04
C ALA A 138 -16.50 -40.42 -34.87
N ASP A 139 -15.82 -41.39 -34.25
CA ASP A 139 -16.37 -42.17 -33.13
C ASP A 139 -16.41 -41.35 -31.84
N ASP A 140 -15.37 -40.55 -31.58
CA ASP A 140 -15.31 -39.69 -30.40
C ASP A 140 -16.35 -38.57 -30.45
N THR A 141 -16.61 -38.05 -31.65
CA THR A 141 -17.68 -37.06 -31.88
C THR A 141 -19.05 -37.65 -31.56
N LYS A 142 -19.30 -38.93 -31.91
CA LYS A 142 -20.55 -39.62 -31.58
C LYS A 142 -20.68 -39.89 -30.08
N LYS A 143 -19.63 -40.37 -29.43
CA LYS A 143 -19.61 -40.62 -27.97
C LYS A 143 -19.85 -39.33 -27.16
N LEU A 144 -19.24 -38.22 -27.57
CA LEU A 144 -19.43 -36.92 -26.92
C LEU A 144 -20.87 -36.40 -27.10
N ARG A 145 -21.47 -36.59 -28.27
CA ARG A 145 -22.89 -36.28 -28.52
C ARG A 145 -23.81 -37.12 -27.64
N LEU A 146 -23.55 -38.42 -27.51
CA LEU A 146 -24.32 -39.32 -26.64
C LEU A 146 -24.24 -38.89 -25.16
N LEU A 147 -23.04 -38.60 -24.65
CA LEU A 147 -22.87 -38.09 -23.28
C LEU A 147 -23.60 -36.75 -23.08
N THR A 148 -23.49 -35.83 -24.03
CA THR A 148 -24.16 -34.52 -23.97
C THR A 148 -25.68 -34.69 -23.96
N ARG A 149 -26.21 -35.60 -24.78
CA ARG A 149 -27.65 -35.89 -24.86
C ARG A 149 -28.19 -36.47 -23.56
N TYR A 150 -27.51 -37.48 -22.99
CA TYR A 150 -27.96 -38.15 -21.77
C TYR A 150 -27.74 -37.32 -20.50
N ILE A 151 -26.68 -36.50 -20.44
CA ILE A 151 -26.36 -35.68 -19.25
C ILE A 151 -27.10 -34.34 -19.25
N LEU A 152 -27.27 -33.69 -20.41
CA LEU A 152 -27.90 -32.37 -20.52
C LEU A 152 -29.36 -32.43 -21.02
N GLY A 153 -29.91 -33.62 -21.26
CA GLY A 153 -31.30 -33.82 -21.68
C GLY A 153 -31.68 -33.26 -23.05
N LYS A 154 -30.70 -32.90 -23.90
CA LYS A 154 -30.94 -32.32 -25.23
C LYS A 154 -31.09 -33.43 -26.27
N THR A 155 -32.33 -33.77 -26.64
CA THR A 155 -32.62 -34.62 -27.80
C THR A 155 -32.27 -33.89 -29.08
N THR A 156 -31.08 -34.14 -29.63
CA THR A 156 -30.78 -33.82 -31.04
C THR A 156 -31.01 -35.07 -31.88
N ASP A 157 -32.27 -35.49 -32.00
CA ASP A 157 -32.72 -36.30 -33.12
C ASP A 157 -33.86 -35.52 -33.76
N LEU A 158 -33.63 -35.02 -34.96
CA LEU A 158 -34.57 -35.01 -36.08
C LEU A 158 -33.79 -34.54 -37.29
N GLU A 159 -33.60 -35.48 -38.21
CA GLU A 159 -33.22 -35.27 -39.59
C GLU A 159 -34.19 -34.29 -40.27
N GLU A 160 -33.68 -33.63 -41.30
CA GLU A 160 -34.42 -32.81 -42.25
C GLU A 160 -35.66 -33.53 -42.80
N GLU A 161 -36.87 -33.02 -42.51
CA GLU A 161 -38.02 -33.17 -43.41
C GLU A 161 -38.93 -31.93 -43.36
N GLU A 162 -39.27 -31.45 -44.56
CA GLU A 162 -40.04 -30.24 -44.85
C GLU A 162 -41.46 -30.24 -44.24
N SER A 163 -41.84 -29.18 -43.51
CA SER A 163 -43.08 -28.39 -43.75
C SER A 163 -43.37 -27.35 -42.64
N PRO A 164 -44.12 -26.28 -42.95
CA PRO A 164 -43.79 -24.92 -42.53
C PRO A 164 -44.40 -24.52 -41.18
N LEU A 165 -43.61 -23.87 -40.35
CA LEU A 165 -44.13 -23.11 -39.21
C LEU A 165 -44.82 -21.81 -39.70
N PRO A 166 -45.87 -21.35 -39.01
CA PRO A 166 -46.68 -20.21 -39.43
C PRO A 166 -45.87 -18.90 -39.36
N PRO A 167 -46.24 -17.86 -40.13
CA PRO A 167 -45.35 -16.73 -40.39
C PRO A 167 -45.21 -15.85 -39.15
N GLN A 168 -44.16 -16.07 -38.38
CA GLN A 168 -43.51 -14.99 -37.65
C GLN A 168 -42.36 -14.49 -38.51
N GLN A 169 -42.48 -13.25 -38.95
CA GLN A 169 -41.55 -12.58 -39.85
C GLN A 169 -40.11 -12.71 -39.33
N SER A 170 -39.30 -13.43 -40.12
CA SER A 170 -37.85 -13.43 -40.09
C SER A 170 -37.30 -12.03 -39.81
N THR A 171 -36.56 -11.91 -38.71
CA THR A 171 -35.76 -10.72 -38.40
C THR A 171 -34.45 -11.14 -37.73
N THR A 172 -33.86 -12.26 -38.15
CA THR A 172 -32.45 -12.59 -37.90
C THR A 172 -31.68 -12.20 -39.15
N LYS A 173 -30.52 -11.55 -39.01
CA LYS A 173 -29.68 -11.24 -40.18
C LYS A 173 -29.36 -12.57 -40.87
N PRO A 174 -29.48 -12.68 -42.20
CA PRO A 174 -29.62 -14.00 -42.76
C PRO A 174 -28.34 -14.85 -42.57
N ASN A 175 -28.53 -16.15 -42.42
CA ASN A 175 -27.44 -17.09 -42.19
C ASN A 175 -27.14 -17.80 -43.51
N TRP A 176 -26.18 -17.27 -44.28
CA TRP A 176 -25.93 -17.73 -45.65
C TRP A 176 -24.77 -18.72 -45.78
N TYR A 177 -24.18 -19.14 -44.66
CA TYR A 177 -23.21 -20.24 -44.59
C TYR A 177 -23.93 -21.54 -44.19
N THR A 178 -24.71 -22.11 -45.12
CA THR A 178 -25.47 -23.35 -44.90
C THR A 178 -24.80 -24.52 -45.62
N GLY A 179 -23.67 -24.97 -45.07
CA GLY A 179 -23.00 -26.20 -45.51
C GLY A 179 -22.32 -26.89 -44.32
N PRO A 180 -22.48 -28.20 -44.12
CA PRO A 180 -22.05 -28.92 -42.92
C PRO A 180 -20.51 -28.91 -42.67
N ASP A 181 -19.70 -28.55 -43.67
CA ASP A 181 -18.23 -28.66 -43.61
C ASP A 181 -17.47 -27.31 -43.60
N ARG A 182 -18.11 -26.18 -43.24
CA ARG A 182 -17.51 -24.83 -43.47
C ARG A 182 -17.36 -23.92 -42.26
N TYR A 183 -17.50 -24.41 -41.03
CA TYR A 183 -17.27 -23.60 -39.83
C TYR A 183 -15.94 -23.97 -39.17
N PRO A 184 -14.86 -23.19 -39.35
CA PRO A 184 -13.63 -23.36 -38.58
C PRO A 184 -13.77 -22.87 -37.12
N TYR A 185 -14.88 -22.21 -36.79
CA TYR A 185 -15.12 -21.62 -35.48
C TYR A 185 -15.92 -22.54 -34.54
N ARG A 186 -15.56 -22.46 -33.26
CA ARG A 186 -16.28 -23.15 -32.18
C ARG A 186 -17.72 -22.63 -32.10
N SER A 187 -18.65 -23.38 -31.51
CA SER A 187 -19.99 -22.81 -31.28
C SER A 187 -19.89 -21.56 -30.39
N TYR A 188 -20.77 -20.57 -30.61
CA TYR A 188 -20.79 -19.33 -29.82
C TYR A 188 -20.79 -19.59 -28.31
N ILE A 189 -21.58 -20.57 -27.86
CA ILE A 189 -21.65 -21.01 -26.45
C ILE A 189 -20.29 -21.52 -25.95
N MET A 190 -19.50 -22.16 -26.80
CA MET A 190 -18.17 -22.68 -26.45
C MET A 190 -17.05 -21.64 -26.58
N SER A 191 -17.32 -20.51 -27.26
CA SER A 191 -16.39 -19.38 -27.45
C SER A 191 -16.36 -18.49 -26.21
N ILE A 192 -17.50 -18.32 -25.52
CA ILE A 192 -17.61 -17.47 -24.32
C ILE A 192 -16.63 -17.89 -23.20
N PRO A 193 -16.57 -19.16 -22.74
CA PRO A 193 -15.65 -19.54 -21.67
C PRO A 193 -14.16 -19.43 -22.08
N VAL A 194 -13.87 -19.55 -23.38
CA VAL A 194 -12.52 -19.36 -23.92
C VAL A 194 -12.14 -17.89 -23.85
N ALA A 195 -13.05 -17.00 -24.23
CA ALA A 195 -12.86 -15.57 -24.14
C ALA A 195 -12.67 -15.09 -22.69
N GLU A 196 -13.49 -15.59 -21.75
CA GLU A 196 -13.33 -15.33 -20.32
C GLU A 196 -11.95 -15.79 -19.81
N SER A 197 -11.51 -17.00 -20.19
CA SER A 197 -10.19 -17.50 -19.80
C SER A 197 -9.05 -16.66 -20.37
N LYS A 198 -9.15 -16.19 -21.62
CA LYS A 198 -8.15 -15.30 -22.22
C LYS A 198 -8.05 -13.99 -21.43
N ILE A 199 -9.19 -13.41 -21.05
CA ILE A 199 -9.24 -12.17 -20.23
C ILE A 199 -8.55 -12.41 -18.89
N VAL A 200 -8.93 -13.45 -18.15
CA VAL A 200 -8.33 -13.79 -16.83
C VAL A 200 -6.82 -13.93 -16.91
N ASN A 201 -6.33 -14.66 -17.92
CA ASN A 201 -4.89 -14.91 -18.10
C ASN A 201 -4.11 -13.66 -18.54
N SER A 202 -4.80 -12.60 -18.96
CA SER A 202 -4.20 -11.34 -19.43
C SER A 202 -4.25 -10.22 -18.39
N LEU A 203 -4.81 -10.46 -17.19
CA LEU A 203 -4.96 -9.44 -16.16
C LEU A 203 -3.60 -8.97 -15.60
N PRO A 204 -3.46 -7.69 -15.23
CA PRO A 204 -2.31 -7.17 -14.51
C PRO A 204 -2.17 -7.81 -13.14
N SER A 205 -0.94 -7.84 -12.65
CA SER A 205 -0.62 -8.27 -11.30
C SER A 205 -1.28 -7.35 -10.25
N GLU A 206 -1.44 -7.87 -9.03
CA GLU A 206 -2.00 -7.09 -7.93
C GLU A 206 -1.17 -5.83 -7.66
N GLU A 207 0.15 -5.93 -7.70
CA GLU A 207 1.07 -4.82 -7.47
C GLU A 207 0.90 -3.72 -8.52
N GLU A 208 0.75 -4.10 -9.79
CA GLU A 208 0.53 -3.13 -10.88
C GLU A 208 -0.81 -2.38 -10.73
N LEU A 209 -1.85 -3.05 -10.24
CA LEU A 209 -3.14 -2.42 -9.98
C LEU A 209 -3.13 -1.53 -8.73
N ARG A 210 -2.34 -1.89 -7.70
CA ARG A 210 -2.13 -1.03 -6.53
C ARG A 210 -1.41 0.26 -6.90
N GLN A 211 -0.34 0.16 -7.66
CA GLN A 211 0.41 1.32 -8.14
C GLN A 211 -0.50 2.25 -8.94
N LEU A 212 -1.36 1.70 -9.81
CA LEU A 212 -2.37 2.49 -10.53
C LEU A 212 -3.37 3.19 -9.62
N SER A 213 -3.99 2.47 -8.68
CA SER A 213 -4.95 3.05 -7.74
C SER A 213 -4.31 4.18 -6.92
N SER A 214 -3.02 4.05 -6.59
CA SER A 214 -2.27 5.09 -5.86
C SER A 214 -1.83 6.28 -6.71
N SER A 215 -1.68 6.10 -8.04
CA SER A 215 -1.11 7.12 -8.94
C SER A 215 -2.15 7.84 -9.81
N SER A 216 -3.33 7.24 -10.02
CA SER A 216 -4.48 7.86 -10.69
C SER A 216 -5.59 8.05 -9.65
N PRO A 217 -5.83 9.28 -9.15
CA PRO A 217 -6.91 9.58 -8.24
C PRO A 217 -8.23 9.11 -8.82
N ARG A 218 -9.03 8.51 -7.94
CA ARG A 218 -10.38 8.06 -8.24
C ARG A 218 -10.50 6.96 -9.29
N TRP A 219 -9.38 6.33 -9.67
CA TRP A 219 -9.35 5.23 -10.65
C TRP A 219 -10.17 4.04 -10.17
N SER A 220 -9.97 3.64 -8.92
CA SER A 220 -10.71 2.55 -8.30
C SER A 220 -12.21 2.86 -8.20
N GLU A 221 -12.60 4.09 -7.88
CA GLU A 221 -13.99 4.52 -7.82
C GLU A 221 -14.66 4.49 -9.19
N ARG A 222 -13.97 4.90 -10.26
CA ARG A 222 -14.49 4.85 -11.65
C ARG A 222 -14.85 3.45 -12.08
N PHE A 223 -14.06 2.47 -11.65
CA PHE A 223 -14.26 1.06 -11.98
C PHE A 223 -14.99 0.28 -10.89
N GLY A 224 -15.47 0.98 -9.85
CA GLY A 224 -16.23 0.40 -8.76
C GLY A 224 -15.45 -0.58 -7.88
N LEU A 225 -14.12 -0.46 -7.82
CA LEU A 225 -13.19 -1.41 -7.20
C LEU A 225 -13.00 -1.19 -5.69
N ASP A 226 -13.49 -0.08 -5.14
CA ASP A 226 -13.22 0.43 -3.79
C ASP A 226 -14.01 -0.18 -2.62
N GLU A 227 -14.62 -1.36 -2.76
CA GLU A 227 -15.31 -2.05 -1.64
C GLU A 227 -14.39 -2.44 -0.46
N ALA A 228 -13.16 -1.93 -0.42
CA ALA A 228 -12.07 -2.38 0.42
C ALA A 228 -11.64 -1.37 1.52
N TRP A 229 -12.12 -0.12 1.54
CA TRP A 229 -11.62 0.86 2.53
C TRP A 229 -12.15 0.67 3.97
N TYR A 230 -13.10 -0.25 4.20
CA TYR A 230 -13.67 -0.53 5.53
C TYR A 230 -13.20 -1.83 6.20
N ASN A 231 -12.34 -2.64 5.56
CA ASN A 231 -11.86 -3.90 6.17
C ASN A 231 -10.41 -4.22 5.76
N HIS A 232 -9.62 -4.74 6.70
CA HIS A 232 -8.20 -5.12 6.54
C HIS A 232 -7.91 -6.23 5.50
N ASP A 233 -8.91 -6.74 4.77
CA ASP A 233 -8.79 -7.71 3.66
C ASP A 233 -8.89 -7.01 2.29
N THR A 234 -8.05 -6.00 2.09
CA THR A 234 -8.01 -5.16 0.88
C THR A 234 -7.37 -5.83 -0.34
N GLN A 235 -6.66 -6.94 -0.15
CA GLN A 235 -5.71 -7.49 -1.13
C GLN A 235 -6.38 -8.34 -2.22
N ILE A 236 -7.23 -9.30 -1.84
CA ILE A 236 -7.88 -10.25 -2.77
C ILE A 236 -9.02 -9.60 -3.58
N LYS A 237 -9.60 -8.51 -3.07
CA LYS A 237 -10.79 -7.88 -3.67
C LYS A 237 -10.48 -7.02 -4.90
N LEU A 238 -9.28 -6.44 -5.00
CA LEU A 238 -8.96 -5.48 -6.06
C LEU A 238 -8.82 -6.14 -7.45
N VAL A 239 -8.08 -7.25 -7.52
CA VAL A 239 -7.96 -8.08 -8.75
C VAL A 239 -9.32 -8.69 -9.11
N GLY A 240 -10.07 -9.20 -8.11
CA GLY A 240 -11.40 -9.78 -8.32
C GLY A 240 -12.42 -8.76 -8.86
N ASN A 241 -12.40 -7.53 -8.36
CA ASN A 241 -13.28 -6.47 -8.83
C ASN A 241 -12.88 -5.99 -10.24
N PHE A 242 -11.58 -5.89 -10.53
CA PHE A 242 -11.12 -5.49 -11.87
C PHE A 242 -11.44 -6.58 -12.90
N HIS A 243 -11.31 -7.84 -12.52
CA HIS A 243 -11.77 -8.99 -13.30
C HIS A 243 -13.28 -8.89 -13.60
N LYS A 244 -14.11 -8.56 -12.59
CA LYS A 244 -15.55 -8.35 -12.78
C LYS A 244 -15.85 -7.21 -13.77
N ALA A 245 -15.10 -6.10 -13.72
CA ALA A 245 -15.27 -5.00 -14.67
C ALA A 245 -14.92 -5.41 -16.12
N GLN A 246 -13.85 -6.20 -16.30
CA GLN A 246 -13.46 -6.75 -17.61
C GLN A 246 -14.51 -7.71 -18.18
N LEU A 247 -15.05 -8.60 -17.34
CA LEU A 247 -16.14 -9.49 -17.73
C LEU A 247 -17.44 -8.71 -18.02
N GLY A 248 -17.68 -7.61 -17.31
CA GLY A 248 -18.78 -6.69 -17.59
C GLY A 248 -18.74 -6.18 -19.03
N ARG A 249 -17.56 -5.72 -19.49
CA ARG A 249 -17.37 -5.30 -20.89
C ARG A 249 -17.60 -6.44 -21.89
N LEU A 250 -17.11 -7.65 -21.61
CA LEU A 250 -17.41 -8.81 -22.46
C LEU A 250 -18.94 -9.08 -22.52
N GLY A 251 -19.64 -8.87 -21.41
CA GLY A 251 -21.09 -8.94 -21.33
C GLY A 251 -21.82 -7.92 -22.22
N GLU A 252 -21.31 -6.69 -22.32
CA GLU A 252 -21.85 -5.66 -23.23
C GLU A 252 -21.69 -6.05 -24.70
N TRP A 253 -20.52 -6.58 -25.08
CA TRP A 253 -20.28 -7.12 -26.41
C TRP A 253 -21.27 -8.24 -26.75
N LYS A 254 -21.48 -9.16 -25.81
CA LYS A 254 -22.49 -10.21 -25.92
C LYS A 254 -23.89 -9.64 -26.12
N ALA A 255 -24.31 -8.68 -25.29
CA ALA A 255 -25.62 -8.06 -25.38
C ALA A 255 -25.84 -7.35 -26.72
N ALA A 256 -24.84 -6.64 -27.23
CA ALA A 256 -24.90 -5.97 -28.53
C ALA A 256 -25.00 -6.96 -29.70
N LEU A 257 -24.25 -8.06 -29.64
CA LEU A 257 -24.30 -9.14 -30.62
C LEU A 257 -25.68 -9.83 -30.64
N GLU A 258 -26.23 -10.13 -29.47
CA GLU A 258 -27.57 -10.73 -29.32
C GLU A 258 -28.67 -9.77 -29.78
N ALA A 259 -28.59 -8.49 -29.42
CA ALA A 259 -29.53 -7.45 -29.83
C ALA A 259 -29.50 -7.21 -31.36
N GLY A 260 -28.32 -7.29 -31.97
CA GLY A 260 -28.14 -7.17 -33.42
C GLY A 260 -28.58 -8.39 -34.23
N ARG A 261 -28.94 -9.50 -33.55
CA ARG A 261 -29.46 -10.75 -34.14
C ARG A 261 -28.58 -11.29 -35.26
N TYR A 262 -27.28 -11.37 -34.98
CA TYR A 262 -26.27 -11.91 -35.89
C TYR A 262 -26.27 -13.46 -35.89
N PRO A 263 -25.82 -14.09 -37.00
CA PRO A 263 -25.68 -15.55 -37.07
C PRO A 263 -24.53 -16.09 -36.22
N ASP A 264 -24.62 -17.36 -35.82
CA ASP A 264 -23.71 -18.02 -34.86
C ASP A 264 -22.22 -17.95 -35.24
N TRP A 265 -21.85 -18.02 -36.53
CA TRP A 265 -20.43 -17.87 -36.92
C TRP A 265 -19.90 -16.50 -36.52
N PHE A 266 -20.70 -15.44 -36.73
CA PHE A 266 -20.28 -14.08 -36.47
C PHE A 266 -20.22 -13.81 -34.97
N LEU A 267 -21.18 -14.37 -34.22
CA LEU A 267 -21.15 -14.35 -32.77
C LEU A 267 -19.85 -14.99 -32.23
N SER A 268 -19.49 -16.19 -32.70
CA SER A 268 -18.25 -16.87 -32.29
C SER A 268 -17.00 -16.11 -32.74
N TYR A 269 -16.94 -15.69 -34.01
CA TYR A 269 -15.82 -14.94 -34.58
C TYR A 269 -15.51 -13.65 -33.78
N VAL A 270 -16.53 -12.88 -33.40
CA VAL A 270 -16.36 -11.66 -32.63
C VAL A 270 -15.96 -11.97 -31.18
N ILE A 271 -16.59 -12.94 -30.53
CA ILE A 271 -16.27 -13.30 -29.14
C ILE A 271 -14.86 -13.87 -28.99
N ASP A 272 -14.39 -14.67 -29.95
CA ASP A 272 -13.05 -15.25 -29.91
C ASP A 272 -11.95 -14.18 -30.08
N ALA A 273 -12.23 -13.13 -30.86
CA ALA A 273 -11.31 -12.04 -31.16
C ALA A 273 -11.37 -10.88 -30.15
N CYS A 274 -12.52 -10.65 -29.48
CA CYS A 274 -12.71 -9.53 -28.57
C CYS A 274 -11.66 -9.44 -27.44
N PRO A 275 -11.29 -10.54 -26.74
CA PRO A 275 -10.24 -10.54 -25.72
C PRO A 275 -8.86 -10.04 -26.20
N GLU A 276 -8.60 -10.12 -27.51
CA GLU A 276 -7.32 -9.77 -28.12
C GLU A 276 -7.24 -8.29 -28.53
N LEU A 277 -8.33 -7.54 -28.41
CA LEU A 277 -8.37 -6.11 -28.71
C LEU A 277 -7.66 -5.31 -27.62
N GLY A 278 -6.56 -4.65 -28.00
CA GLY A 278 -5.80 -3.71 -27.17
C GLY A 278 -6.23 -2.27 -27.41
N GLU A 279 -5.25 -1.36 -27.43
CA GLU A 279 -5.48 0.07 -27.65
C GLU A 279 -5.88 0.36 -29.11
N PHE A 280 -6.82 1.29 -29.29
CA PHE A 280 -7.14 1.79 -30.62
C PHE A 280 -6.06 2.75 -31.11
N ASN A 281 -5.36 2.37 -32.18
CA ASN A 281 -4.37 3.21 -32.84
C ASN A 281 -5.04 4.11 -33.89
N PRO A 282 -5.08 5.44 -33.67
CA PRO A 282 -5.76 6.37 -34.58
C PRO A 282 -5.05 6.53 -35.92
N GLN A 283 -3.72 6.31 -35.96
CA GLN A 283 -2.92 6.49 -37.17
C GLN A 283 -3.13 5.33 -38.13
N THR A 284 -3.10 4.09 -37.62
CA THR A 284 -3.32 2.88 -38.41
C THR A 284 -4.79 2.55 -38.58
N LYS A 285 -5.67 3.14 -37.75
CA LYS A 285 -7.12 2.87 -37.67
C LYS A 285 -7.40 1.41 -37.31
N THR A 286 -6.61 0.84 -36.41
CA THR A 286 -6.70 -0.56 -35.99
C THR A 286 -6.61 -0.66 -34.48
N PHE A 287 -7.18 -1.71 -33.91
CA PHE A 287 -6.85 -2.09 -32.53
C PHE A 287 -5.52 -2.85 -32.53
N ASP A 288 -4.61 -2.45 -31.65
CA ASP A 288 -3.38 -3.18 -31.40
C ASP A 288 -3.67 -4.51 -30.67
N VAL A 289 -2.72 -5.44 -30.71
CA VAL A 289 -2.86 -6.72 -29.98
C VAL A 289 -2.77 -6.45 -28.47
N ARG A 290 -3.74 -6.98 -27.72
CA ARG A 290 -3.77 -6.84 -26.27
C ARG A 290 -2.55 -7.52 -25.63
N ARG A 291 -1.84 -6.76 -24.81
CA ARG A 291 -0.69 -7.25 -24.05
C ARG A 291 -1.13 -7.95 -22.77
N THR A 292 -0.39 -8.97 -22.36
CA THR A 292 -0.51 -9.54 -21.02
C THR A 292 -0.21 -8.46 -19.98
N GLY A 293 -1.05 -8.37 -18.95
CA GLY A 293 -0.95 -7.33 -17.92
C GLY A 293 -1.60 -6.00 -18.31
N SER A 294 -2.47 -5.97 -19.33
CA SER A 294 -3.12 -4.73 -19.77
C SER A 294 -4.05 -4.17 -18.69
N LYS A 295 -3.79 -2.91 -18.35
CA LYS A 295 -4.52 -2.14 -17.32
C LYS A 295 -5.81 -1.52 -17.83
N ARG A 296 -6.01 -1.55 -19.16
CA ARG A 296 -7.18 -1.02 -19.84
C ARG A 296 -8.30 -2.05 -19.87
N LEU A 297 -9.53 -1.57 -19.73
CA LEU A 297 -10.71 -2.38 -20.01
C LEU A 297 -10.79 -2.74 -21.50
N LEU A 298 -11.53 -3.80 -21.80
CA LEU A 298 -11.95 -4.07 -23.17
C LEU A 298 -12.61 -2.83 -23.79
N PRO A 299 -12.37 -2.56 -25.09
CA PRO A 299 -12.96 -1.42 -25.76
C PRO A 299 -14.49 -1.51 -25.75
N GLU A 300 -15.13 -0.35 -25.69
CA GLU A 300 -16.59 -0.26 -25.73
C GLU A 300 -17.11 -0.76 -27.09
N VAL A 301 -18.21 -1.52 -27.05
CA VAL A 301 -18.85 -1.97 -28.29
C VAL A 301 -19.57 -0.80 -28.96
N ASN A 302 -19.19 -0.49 -30.20
CA ASN A 302 -19.93 0.34 -31.13
C ASN A 302 -20.82 -0.54 -32.05
N PRO A 303 -22.16 -0.59 -31.85
CA PRO A 303 -23.05 -1.45 -32.62
C PRO A 303 -23.09 -1.13 -34.12
N ALA A 304 -22.95 0.16 -34.48
CA ALA A 304 -22.97 0.59 -35.88
C ALA A 304 -21.69 0.16 -36.63
N ALA A 305 -20.54 0.20 -35.96
CA ALA A 305 -19.30 -0.35 -36.51
C ALA A 305 -19.38 -1.88 -36.64
N LEU A 306 -19.96 -2.56 -35.66
CA LEU A 306 -20.14 -4.02 -35.68
C LEU A 306 -21.01 -4.46 -36.86
N GLU A 307 -22.09 -3.71 -37.13
CA GLU A 307 -22.94 -3.92 -38.30
C GLU A 307 -22.17 -3.74 -39.61
N ALA A 308 -21.38 -2.69 -39.75
CA ALA A 308 -20.59 -2.45 -40.95
C ALA A 308 -19.50 -3.53 -41.18
N VAL A 309 -18.90 -4.06 -40.10
CA VAL A 309 -17.97 -5.19 -40.17
C VAL A 309 -18.69 -6.45 -40.69
N TYR A 310 -19.89 -6.73 -40.18
CA TYR A 310 -20.70 -7.84 -40.67
C TYR A 310 -21.01 -7.72 -42.17
N GLU A 311 -21.45 -6.55 -42.63
CA GLU A 311 -21.73 -6.26 -44.05
C GLU A 311 -20.47 -6.34 -44.94
N THR A 312 -19.30 -6.11 -44.35
CA THR A 312 -18.01 -6.21 -45.04
C THR A 312 -17.58 -7.68 -45.16
N LEU A 313 -17.60 -8.41 -44.04
CA LEU A 313 -17.23 -9.82 -43.96
C LEU A 313 -18.20 -10.75 -44.71
N TRP A 314 -19.44 -10.30 -44.89
CA TRP A 314 -20.42 -10.91 -45.81
C TRP A 314 -19.84 -11.19 -47.21
N LYS A 315 -18.89 -10.38 -47.69
CA LYS A 315 -18.32 -10.51 -49.05
C LYS A 315 -17.10 -11.45 -49.14
N TYR A 316 -16.58 -11.91 -48.00
CA TYR A 316 -15.36 -12.74 -47.92
C TYR A 316 -15.70 -14.22 -47.92
N ARG A 317 -14.76 -15.08 -48.35
CA ARG A 317 -14.88 -16.54 -48.19
C ARG A 317 -14.39 -16.99 -46.78
N PRO A 318 -14.78 -18.18 -46.28
CA PRO A 318 -14.36 -18.67 -44.95
C PRO A 318 -12.84 -18.74 -44.73
N ASP A 319 -12.10 -19.11 -45.76
CA ASP A 319 -10.63 -19.16 -45.81
C ASP A 319 -9.97 -17.77 -45.77
N GLU A 320 -10.68 -16.73 -46.23
CA GLU A 320 -10.26 -15.34 -46.14
C GLU A 320 -10.68 -14.69 -44.81
N LEU A 321 -11.65 -15.28 -44.10
CA LEU A 321 -12.15 -14.82 -42.81
C LEU A 321 -11.12 -15.03 -41.69
N GLU A 322 -10.38 -16.15 -41.70
CA GLU A 322 -9.25 -16.38 -40.77
C GLU A 322 -8.08 -15.43 -41.01
N ALA A 323 -7.86 -15.00 -42.26
CA ALA A 323 -6.84 -14.01 -42.61
C ALA A 323 -7.28 -12.57 -42.28
N ALA A 324 -8.58 -12.32 -42.16
CA ALA A 324 -9.14 -11.03 -41.82
C ALA A 324 -9.09 -10.81 -40.30
N LYS A 325 -8.11 -10.05 -39.83
CA LYS A 325 -8.01 -9.71 -38.40
C LYS A 325 -9.16 -8.80 -37.99
N PHE A 326 -10.06 -9.31 -37.13
CA PHE A 326 -11.22 -8.56 -36.63
C PHE A 326 -10.85 -7.17 -36.10
N GLY A 327 -9.77 -7.06 -35.30
CA GLY A 327 -9.32 -5.77 -34.75
C GLY A 327 -8.94 -4.72 -35.80
N GLU A 328 -8.53 -5.14 -37.00
CA GLU A 328 -8.25 -4.22 -38.11
C GLU A 328 -9.54 -3.74 -38.78
N LEU A 329 -10.46 -4.67 -39.08
CA LEU A 329 -11.74 -4.35 -39.71
C LEU A 329 -12.62 -3.50 -38.78
N TYR A 330 -12.74 -3.94 -37.53
CA TYR A 330 -13.51 -3.24 -36.51
C TYR A 330 -12.90 -1.87 -36.19
N GLY A 331 -11.58 -1.77 -36.08
CA GLY A 331 -10.89 -0.49 -35.89
C GLY A 331 -11.18 0.50 -37.03
N ARG A 332 -11.18 0.06 -38.29
CA ARG A 332 -11.50 0.93 -39.43
C ARG A 332 -12.94 1.43 -39.41
N GLU A 333 -13.89 0.57 -39.09
CA GLU A 333 -15.30 0.98 -39.00
C GLU A 333 -15.56 1.89 -37.81
N VAL A 334 -14.94 1.61 -36.64
CA VAL A 334 -14.95 2.53 -35.50
C VAL A 334 -14.38 3.88 -35.92
N ALA A 335 -13.20 3.92 -36.55
CA ALA A 335 -12.57 5.14 -37.05
C ALA A 335 -13.47 5.99 -37.96
N ILE A 336 -14.24 5.34 -38.83
CA ILE A 336 -15.16 6.00 -39.77
C ILE A 336 -16.38 6.57 -39.03
N ARG A 337 -16.96 5.78 -38.13
CA ARG A 337 -18.24 6.10 -37.47
C ARG A 337 -18.11 7.10 -36.34
N THR A 338 -16.99 7.08 -35.63
CA THR A 338 -16.69 7.99 -34.51
C THR A 338 -15.82 9.17 -34.96
N GLY A 339 -15.22 9.08 -36.15
CA GLY A 339 -14.20 10.02 -36.62
C GLY A 339 -12.82 9.82 -35.97
N LEU A 340 -12.65 8.83 -35.09
CA LEU A 340 -11.43 8.62 -34.30
C LEU A 340 -10.17 8.35 -35.12
N GLY A 341 -10.29 7.87 -36.37
CA GLY A 341 -9.13 7.51 -37.20
C GLY A 341 -8.82 8.44 -38.36
N GLN A 342 -9.56 9.55 -38.56
CA GLN A 342 -9.10 10.58 -39.50
C GLN A 342 -8.02 11.43 -38.82
N GLU A 343 -7.16 12.13 -39.60
CA GLU A 343 -6.18 13.13 -39.12
C GLU A 343 -6.80 14.28 -38.29
N ARG A 344 -8.09 14.18 -37.92
CA ARG A 344 -8.91 15.05 -37.10
C ARG A 344 -8.53 15.09 -35.63
N ARG A 345 -7.76 14.13 -35.10
CA ARG A 345 -7.15 14.28 -33.75
C ARG A 345 -6.11 15.41 -33.68
N ARG A 346 -5.67 15.96 -34.82
CA ARG A 346 -4.87 17.19 -34.89
C ARG A 346 -5.72 18.45 -34.68
N GLU A 347 -7.05 18.37 -34.76
CA GLU A 347 -7.93 19.51 -34.42
C GLU A 347 -7.89 19.71 -32.90
N THR A 348 -7.45 20.89 -32.49
CA THR A 348 -7.38 21.32 -31.09
C THR A 348 -8.52 22.27 -30.71
N GLN A 349 -9.25 22.77 -31.72
CA GLN A 349 -10.42 23.63 -31.55
C GLN A 349 -11.67 22.79 -31.26
N GLY A 350 -12.49 23.27 -30.32
CA GLY A 350 -13.60 22.49 -29.79
C GLY A 350 -14.47 23.30 -28.83
N GLU A 351 -15.40 22.60 -28.18
CA GLU A 351 -16.37 23.20 -27.26
C GLU A 351 -16.38 22.46 -25.92
N TRP A 352 -16.56 23.22 -24.83
CA TRP A 352 -16.76 22.67 -23.49
C TRP A 352 -18.25 22.45 -23.23
N HIS A 353 -18.62 21.20 -22.98
CA HIS A 353 -19.95 20.82 -22.54
C HIS A 353 -20.00 20.81 -21.02
N GLU A 354 -20.84 21.65 -20.42
CA GLU A 354 -21.01 21.74 -18.97
C GLU A 354 -22.26 20.99 -18.51
N ILE A 355 -22.06 20.02 -17.62
CA ILE A 355 -23.12 19.20 -17.01
C ILE A 355 -23.14 19.51 -15.52
N ILE A 356 -24.29 20.00 -15.03
CA ILE A 356 -24.47 20.31 -13.61
C ILE A 356 -24.94 19.04 -12.89
N CYS A 357 -24.13 18.55 -11.96
CA CYS A 357 -24.46 17.37 -11.17
C CYS A 357 -25.50 17.72 -10.12
N LYS A 358 -26.68 17.10 -10.23
CA LYS A 358 -27.77 17.28 -9.28
C LYS A 358 -27.81 16.12 -8.30
N TYR A 359 -28.04 16.43 -7.03
CA TYR A 359 -28.19 15.43 -5.99
C TYR A 359 -29.57 15.54 -5.34
N LYS A 360 -30.14 14.40 -4.92
CA LYS A 360 -31.41 14.35 -4.17
C LYS A 360 -31.20 14.72 -2.70
N ASP A 361 -30.06 14.33 -2.15
CA ASP A 361 -29.60 14.59 -0.79
C ASP A 361 -28.08 14.87 -0.81
N SER A 362 -27.39 14.85 0.34
CA SER A 362 -25.95 15.15 0.39
C SER A 362 -25.05 14.12 -0.31
N SER A 363 -25.56 12.95 -0.69
CA SER A 363 -24.76 11.81 -1.21
C SER A 363 -25.33 11.11 -2.44
N THR A 364 -26.61 11.29 -2.76
CA THR A 364 -27.30 10.53 -3.80
C THR A 364 -27.44 11.34 -5.10
N PRO A 365 -26.67 11.05 -6.17
CA PRO A 365 -26.78 11.75 -7.42
C PRO A 365 -28.13 11.45 -8.11
N GLN A 366 -28.58 12.34 -8.99
CA GLN A 366 -29.73 12.09 -9.86
C GLN A 366 -29.30 11.26 -11.07
N LYS A 367 -30.08 10.22 -11.40
CA LYS A 367 -29.82 9.36 -12.57
C LYS A 367 -29.64 10.13 -13.88
N GLY A 368 -30.42 11.21 -14.08
CA GLY A 368 -30.32 12.04 -15.27
C GLY A 368 -28.93 12.65 -15.51
N THR A 369 -28.15 12.93 -14.46
CA THR A 369 -26.76 13.41 -14.61
C THR A 369 -25.90 12.35 -15.31
N ALA A 370 -26.06 11.08 -14.92
CA ALA A 370 -25.28 10.00 -15.51
C ALA A 370 -25.72 9.66 -16.95
N GLU A 371 -27.01 9.83 -17.25
CA GLU A 371 -27.57 9.68 -18.60
C GLU A 371 -27.06 10.79 -19.55
N GLU A 372 -26.98 12.04 -19.08
CA GLU A 372 -26.42 13.16 -19.84
C GLU A 372 -24.93 12.95 -20.17
N VAL A 373 -24.14 12.47 -19.20
CA VAL A 373 -22.73 12.11 -19.44
C VAL A 373 -22.65 10.96 -20.43
N GLN A 374 -23.44 9.89 -20.23
CA GLN A 374 -23.41 8.72 -21.11
C GLN A 374 -23.73 9.10 -22.57
N ALA A 375 -24.71 9.98 -22.81
CA ALA A 375 -25.08 10.41 -24.15
C ALA A 375 -23.94 11.11 -24.92
N LEU A 376 -23.01 11.75 -24.20
CA LEU A 376 -21.82 12.37 -24.81
C LEU A 376 -20.69 11.36 -25.07
N LEU A 377 -20.62 10.29 -24.27
CA LEU A 377 -19.55 9.30 -24.34
C LEU A 377 -19.89 8.08 -25.20
N GLU A 378 -21.18 7.81 -25.41
CA GLU A 378 -21.66 6.59 -26.05
C GLU A 378 -21.00 6.36 -27.43
N GLY A 379 -20.32 5.22 -27.56
CA GLY A 379 -19.68 4.80 -28.80
C GLY A 379 -18.40 5.57 -29.15
N GLN A 380 -17.89 6.45 -28.27
CA GLN A 380 -16.66 7.23 -28.47
C GLN A 380 -15.39 6.52 -27.99
N CYS A 381 -15.53 5.36 -27.33
CA CYS A 381 -14.41 4.52 -26.88
C CYS A 381 -13.37 5.26 -26.01
N THR A 382 -13.81 6.21 -25.18
CA THR A 382 -12.89 7.02 -24.34
C THR A 382 -12.19 6.18 -23.28
N GLY A 383 -12.82 5.09 -22.82
CA GLY A 383 -12.31 4.25 -21.74
C GLY A 383 -12.40 4.89 -20.35
N TRP A 384 -13.14 5.99 -20.21
CA TRP A 384 -13.25 6.72 -18.95
C TRP A 384 -14.06 5.98 -17.88
N PHE A 385 -15.06 5.21 -18.28
CA PHE A 385 -15.93 4.43 -17.39
C PHE A 385 -16.02 2.97 -17.87
N PRO A 386 -16.45 2.01 -17.02
CA PRO A 386 -16.56 0.60 -17.38
C PRO A 386 -17.85 0.20 -18.10
N GLY A 387 -18.86 1.06 -18.20
CA GLY A 387 -20.12 0.67 -18.83
C GLY A 387 -21.09 1.82 -19.01
N ASP A 388 -22.38 1.51 -18.92
CA ASP A 388 -23.48 2.45 -19.14
C ASP A 388 -23.61 3.54 -18.05
N SER A 389 -24.71 4.31 -18.14
CA SER A 389 -25.04 5.36 -17.15
C SER A 389 -25.10 4.84 -15.71
N GLY A 390 -25.29 3.53 -15.48
CA GLY A 390 -25.21 2.93 -14.15
C GLY A 390 -23.80 2.99 -13.55
N SER A 391 -22.77 2.81 -14.37
CA SER A 391 -21.37 2.90 -13.92
C SER A 391 -20.96 4.34 -13.56
N ILE A 392 -21.41 5.31 -14.36
CA ILE A 392 -21.21 6.74 -14.10
C ILE A 392 -21.96 7.15 -12.83
N TYR A 393 -23.19 6.66 -12.64
CA TYR A 393 -23.97 6.88 -11.43
C TYR A 393 -23.26 6.33 -10.18
N ASP A 394 -22.76 5.09 -10.25
CA ASP A 394 -22.04 4.46 -9.14
C ASP A 394 -20.77 5.22 -8.78
N PHE A 395 -20.01 5.69 -9.79
CA PHE A 395 -18.87 6.57 -9.58
C PHE A 395 -19.27 7.85 -8.82
N LEU A 396 -20.28 8.58 -9.30
CA LEU A 396 -20.74 9.82 -8.66
C LEU A 396 -21.22 9.60 -7.23
N TYR A 397 -21.87 8.47 -6.97
CA TYR A 397 -22.35 8.07 -5.66
C TYR A 397 -21.19 7.73 -4.71
N LYS A 398 -20.23 6.92 -5.16
CA LYS A 398 -19.05 6.54 -4.36
C LYS A 398 -18.18 7.74 -4.01
N VAL A 399 -17.97 8.63 -4.97
CA VAL A 399 -17.30 9.90 -4.77
C VAL A 399 -17.94 10.71 -3.64
N ALA A 400 -19.26 10.84 -3.65
CA ALA A 400 -20.01 11.61 -2.67
C ALA A 400 -19.92 11.00 -1.26
N LEU A 401 -19.80 9.67 -1.17
CA LEU A 401 -19.63 8.92 0.08
C LEU A 401 -18.19 8.89 0.59
N SER A 402 -17.20 9.18 -0.26
CA SER A 402 -15.78 9.05 0.10
C SER A 402 -15.40 9.97 1.27
N SER A 403 -14.59 9.45 2.21
CA SER A 403 -14.00 10.22 3.31
C SER A 403 -12.68 10.91 2.92
N TYR A 404 -12.27 10.80 1.65
CA TYR A 404 -10.96 11.18 1.14
C TYR A 404 -10.68 12.68 1.16
N ASP A 405 -11.72 13.50 1.18
CA ASP A 405 -11.62 14.96 1.15
C ASP A 405 -11.89 15.54 2.55
N SER A 406 -10.82 15.87 3.27
CA SER A 406 -10.86 16.39 4.65
C SER A 406 -11.55 17.76 4.79
N PHE A 407 -11.87 18.44 3.69
CA PHE A 407 -12.40 19.81 3.65
C PHE A 407 -13.89 19.92 3.27
N GLY A 408 -14.67 18.84 3.33
CA GLY A 408 -16.14 18.92 3.26
C GLY A 408 -16.76 19.06 1.86
N HIS A 409 -15.97 19.41 0.82
CA HIS A 409 -16.44 19.51 -0.57
C HIS A 409 -16.32 18.17 -1.32
N ARG A 410 -17.10 17.17 -0.90
CA ARG A 410 -17.02 15.79 -1.41
C ARG A 410 -17.67 15.58 -2.78
N ASN A 411 -18.71 16.35 -3.07
CA ASN A 411 -19.54 16.15 -4.25
C ASN A 411 -18.90 16.77 -5.49
N ILE A 412 -19.01 16.07 -6.62
CA ILE A 412 -18.76 16.68 -7.93
C ILE A 412 -19.99 17.52 -8.23
N THR A 413 -19.81 18.82 -8.39
CA THR A 413 -20.90 19.77 -8.70
C THR A 413 -21.05 19.98 -10.20
N LYS A 414 -19.96 19.87 -10.95
CA LYS A 414 -19.94 20.04 -12.41
C LYS A 414 -19.01 19.03 -13.08
N ILE A 415 -19.44 18.51 -14.21
CA ILE A 415 -18.61 17.75 -15.14
C ILE A 415 -18.48 18.57 -16.42
N LEU A 416 -17.25 18.79 -16.84
CA LEU A 416 -16.91 19.50 -18.06
C LEU A 416 -16.31 18.50 -19.04
N VAL A 417 -16.87 18.39 -20.25
CA VAL A 417 -16.34 17.53 -21.31
C VAL A 417 -15.96 18.40 -22.49
N PHE A 418 -14.66 18.44 -22.82
CA PHE A 418 -14.19 19.10 -24.02
C PHE A 418 -14.30 18.16 -25.21
N THR A 419 -14.99 18.62 -26.26
CA THR A 419 -15.17 17.85 -27.49
C THR A 419 -14.57 18.59 -28.69
N THR A 420 -14.07 17.84 -29.68
CA THR A 420 -13.43 18.40 -30.88
C THR A 420 -14.10 17.92 -32.16
N GLY A 421 -14.04 18.79 -33.18
CA GLY A 421 -14.54 18.51 -34.53
C GLY A 421 -16.06 18.39 -34.63
N ARG A 422 -16.56 18.14 -35.85
CA ARG A 422 -18.00 18.11 -36.15
C ARG A 422 -18.79 16.96 -35.52
N TYR A 423 -18.13 16.01 -34.88
CA TYR A 423 -18.73 14.81 -34.29
C TYR A 423 -18.68 14.83 -32.75
N ASN A 424 -18.31 15.98 -32.15
CA ASN A 424 -18.18 16.15 -30.71
C ASN A 424 -17.33 15.04 -30.06
N ILE A 425 -16.15 14.78 -30.62
CA ILE A 425 -15.24 13.73 -30.13
C ILE A 425 -14.71 14.15 -28.75
N PRO A 426 -15.02 13.44 -27.66
CA PRO A 426 -14.52 13.79 -26.32
C PRO A 426 -13.00 13.62 -26.23
N ARG A 427 -12.31 14.64 -25.71
CA ARG A 427 -10.84 14.67 -25.56
C ARG A 427 -10.40 14.82 -24.12
N ILE A 428 -11.10 15.67 -23.36
CA ILE A 428 -10.79 15.95 -21.96
C ILE A 428 -12.10 15.91 -21.17
N MET A 429 -12.07 15.29 -19.99
CA MET A 429 -13.12 15.41 -18.98
C MET A 429 -12.53 15.99 -17.71
N MET A 430 -13.19 16.99 -17.13
CA MET A 430 -12.81 17.59 -15.85
C MET A 430 -14.00 17.58 -14.90
N CYS A 431 -13.84 16.99 -13.72
CA CYS A 431 -14.82 16.97 -12.65
C CYS A 431 -14.47 18.00 -11.59
N LEU A 432 -15.40 18.90 -11.29
CA LEU A 432 -15.22 20.00 -10.36
C LEU A 432 -16.08 19.79 -9.10
N GLY A 433 -15.51 20.11 -7.94
CA GLY A 433 -16.20 20.17 -6.66
C GLY A 433 -16.85 21.53 -6.40
N GLU A 434 -17.31 21.76 -5.17
CA GLU A 434 -17.72 23.09 -4.72
C GLU A 434 -16.53 24.06 -4.75
N GLY A 435 -16.80 25.35 -5.01
CA GLY A 435 -15.75 26.38 -5.09
C GLY A 435 -14.83 26.27 -6.31
N GLY A 436 -15.09 25.34 -7.23
CA GLY A 436 -14.28 25.11 -8.43
C GLY A 436 -13.05 24.23 -8.19
N ASP A 437 -12.96 23.51 -7.08
CA ASP A 437 -11.90 22.53 -6.80
C ASP A 437 -11.84 21.43 -7.87
N ILE A 438 -10.64 21.10 -8.38
CA ILE A 438 -10.51 20.05 -9.40
C ILE A 438 -10.42 18.70 -8.71
N LYS A 439 -11.42 17.84 -8.93
CA LYS A 439 -11.47 16.48 -8.37
C LYS A 439 -10.88 15.44 -9.29
N MET A 440 -10.98 15.66 -10.59
CA MET A 440 -10.53 14.71 -11.61
C MET A 440 -10.35 15.41 -12.96
N ILE A 441 -9.32 15.04 -13.69
CA ILE A 441 -9.07 15.34 -15.10
C ILE A 441 -8.74 14.01 -15.77
N LEU A 442 -9.42 13.70 -16.86
CA LEU A 442 -9.14 12.54 -17.71
C LEU A 442 -8.92 13.03 -19.14
N GLY A 443 -7.92 12.47 -19.80
CA GLY A 443 -7.80 12.50 -21.25
C GLY A 443 -7.93 11.10 -21.84
N ILE A 444 -7.57 10.97 -23.10
CA ILE A 444 -7.74 9.73 -23.89
C ILE A 444 -6.41 9.05 -24.26
N ASP A 445 -5.28 9.57 -23.76
CA ASP A 445 -3.94 9.07 -24.09
C ASP A 445 -3.46 8.00 -23.10
N GLY A 446 -3.15 6.81 -23.62
CA GLY A 446 -2.63 5.67 -22.86
C GLY A 446 -3.56 5.09 -21.78
N ASP A 447 -3.05 4.10 -21.06
CA ASP A 447 -3.81 3.35 -20.02
C ASP A 447 -4.16 4.21 -18.79
N ASP A 448 -3.39 5.26 -18.52
CA ASP A 448 -3.59 6.17 -17.38
C ASP A 448 -4.62 7.28 -17.68
N CYS A 449 -5.23 7.28 -18.88
CA CYS A 449 -6.16 8.34 -19.32
C CYS A 449 -5.53 9.75 -19.25
N ARG A 450 -4.31 9.91 -19.79
CA ARG A 450 -3.59 11.19 -19.79
C ARG A 450 -4.18 12.14 -20.82
N VAL A 451 -4.02 13.43 -20.57
CA VAL A 451 -4.36 14.48 -21.55
C VAL A 451 -3.29 14.49 -22.63
N GLU A 452 -3.73 14.44 -23.89
CA GLU A 452 -2.82 14.52 -25.04
C GLU A 452 -2.06 15.85 -25.02
N SER A 453 -0.78 15.83 -25.38
CA SER A 453 0.08 17.01 -25.37
C SER A 453 -0.44 18.17 -26.24
N CYS A 454 -1.13 17.87 -27.34
CA CYS A 454 -1.75 18.88 -28.19
C CYS A 454 -3.00 19.54 -27.58
N MET A 455 -3.52 19.00 -26.48
CA MET A 455 -4.71 19.48 -25.78
C MET A 455 -4.38 20.23 -24.48
N THR A 456 -3.10 20.28 -24.09
CA THR A 456 -2.64 20.97 -22.87
C THR A 456 -3.03 22.44 -22.86
N ASP A 457 -2.92 23.16 -23.98
CA ASP A 457 -3.29 24.58 -24.06
C ASP A 457 -4.77 24.80 -23.77
N ALA A 458 -5.66 23.98 -24.35
CA ALA A 458 -7.10 24.06 -24.12
C ALA A 458 -7.48 23.72 -22.67
N LEU A 459 -6.75 22.78 -22.04
CA LEU A 459 -6.89 22.48 -20.63
C LEU A 459 -6.44 23.67 -19.76
N HIS A 460 -5.27 24.24 -20.03
CA HIS A 460 -4.71 25.36 -19.26
C HIS A 460 -5.59 26.60 -19.33
N GLU A 461 -6.10 26.94 -20.52
CA GLU A 461 -7.06 28.02 -20.71
C GLU A 461 -8.28 27.81 -19.81
N ARG A 462 -8.88 26.63 -19.84
CA ARG A 462 -10.06 26.33 -19.03
C ARG A 462 -9.79 26.33 -17.53
N ILE A 463 -8.63 25.85 -17.11
CA ILE A 463 -8.22 25.91 -15.69
C ILE A 463 -8.07 27.37 -15.26
N GLY A 464 -7.47 28.22 -16.09
CA GLY A 464 -7.28 29.65 -15.81
C GLY A 464 -8.57 30.44 -15.59
N GLU A 465 -9.69 29.99 -16.16
CA GLU A 465 -11.01 30.59 -15.96
C GLU A 465 -11.67 30.26 -14.60
N LEU A 466 -11.12 29.30 -13.85
CA LEU A 466 -11.63 28.92 -12.53
C LEU A 466 -11.25 29.97 -11.47
N SER A 467 -12.04 30.07 -10.39
CA SER A 467 -11.85 31.04 -9.30
C SER A 467 -10.47 30.97 -8.63
N ASN A 468 -9.83 29.80 -8.61
CA ASN A 468 -8.44 29.58 -8.16
C ASN A 468 -7.58 28.96 -9.29
N GLY A 469 -7.87 29.31 -10.53
CA GLY A 469 -7.22 28.73 -11.71
C GLY A 469 -5.71 28.92 -11.75
N GLN A 470 -5.23 30.09 -11.32
CA GLN A 470 -3.80 30.41 -11.37
C GLN A 470 -2.96 29.52 -10.45
N ASP A 471 -3.41 29.30 -9.20
CA ASP A 471 -2.72 28.43 -8.24
C ASP A 471 -2.57 26.99 -8.76
N LYS A 472 -3.55 26.55 -9.56
CA LYS A 472 -3.55 25.24 -10.21
C LYS A 472 -2.56 25.17 -11.36
N LEU A 473 -2.54 26.20 -12.21
CA LEU A 473 -1.56 26.31 -13.29
C LEU A 473 -0.13 26.37 -12.73
N ASP A 474 0.09 27.09 -11.64
CA ASP A 474 1.38 27.15 -10.96
C ASP A 474 1.81 25.78 -10.41
N THR A 475 0.84 24.98 -9.92
CA THR A 475 1.06 23.59 -9.50
C THR A 475 1.40 22.68 -10.69
N ILE A 476 0.67 22.79 -11.80
CA ILE A 476 0.97 22.02 -13.03
C ILE A 476 2.37 22.35 -13.54
N HIS A 477 2.70 23.63 -13.69
CA HIS A 477 4.03 24.07 -14.12
C HIS A 477 5.15 23.62 -13.17
N THR A 478 4.85 23.51 -11.88
CA THR A 478 5.79 22.94 -10.91
C THR A 478 6.07 21.47 -11.19
N ILE A 479 5.04 20.67 -11.49
CA ILE A 479 5.18 19.26 -11.85
C ILE A 479 5.89 19.08 -13.20
N GLU A 480 5.59 19.91 -14.19
CA GLU A 480 6.28 19.90 -15.50
C GLU A 480 7.79 20.16 -15.33
N LYS A 481 8.17 21.14 -14.50
CA LYS A 481 9.58 21.39 -14.18
C LYS A 481 10.25 20.19 -13.50
N ILE A 482 9.53 19.47 -12.64
CA ILE A 482 10.06 18.24 -12.03
C ILE A 482 10.30 17.18 -13.12
N ASP A 483 9.40 17.02 -14.09
CA ASP A 483 9.60 16.09 -15.20
C ASP A 483 10.81 16.45 -16.07
N GLU A 484 11.01 17.75 -16.34
CA GLU A 484 12.22 18.23 -17.03
C GLU A 484 13.49 17.88 -16.26
N ILE A 485 13.48 18.06 -14.94
CA ILE A 485 14.61 17.73 -14.06
C ILE A 485 14.88 16.22 -14.04
N CYS A 486 13.84 15.39 -13.89
CA CYS A 486 13.96 13.93 -13.99
C CYS A 486 14.59 13.51 -15.33
N THR A 487 14.19 14.16 -16.43
CA THR A 487 14.72 13.87 -17.77
C THR A 487 16.21 14.22 -17.87
N LYS A 488 16.65 15.32 -17.26
CA LYS A 488 18.09 15.66 -17.17
C LYS A 488 18.86 14.62 -16.36
N GLN A 489 18.35 14.22 -15.20
CA GLN A 489 18.97 13.20 -14.34
C GLN A 489 19.14 11.86 -15.09
N GLN A 490 18.09 11.40 -15.78
CA GLN A 490 18.13 10.17 -16.59
C GLN A 490 19.16 10.21 -17.72
N LYS A 491 19.46 11.39 -18.26
CA LYS A 491 20.48 11.60 -19.29
C LYS A 491 21.89 11.79 -18.71
N GLY A 492 22.03 11.87 -17.39
CA GLY A 492 23.28 12.22 -16.72
C GLY A 492 23.72 13.67 -16.94
N GLU A 493 22.77 14.57 -17.23
CA GLU A 493 23.04 16.00 -17.36
C GLU A 493 23.10 16.66 -15.97
N ASP A 494 24.04 17.60 -15.78
CA ASP A 494 24.18 18.35 -14.53
C ASP A 494 22.94 19.23 -14.27
N LEU A 495 22.38 19.11 -13.07
CA LEU A 495 21.28 19.96 -12.63
C LEU A 495 21.80 21.35 -12.26
N SER A 496 21.07 22.38 -12.68
CA SER A 496 21.37 23.74 -12.24
C SER A 496 21.02 23.89 -10.76
N LEU A 497 21.65 24.84 -10.06
CA LEU A 497 21.28 25.14 -8.66
C LEU A 497 19.81 25.53 -8.50
N ARG A 498 19.19 26.12 -9.53
CA ARG A 498 17.76 26.45 -9.53
C ARG A 498 16.90 25.19 -9.61
N ASP A 499 17.35 24.18 -10.34
CA ASP A 499 16.68 22.86 -10.42
C ASP A 499 16.72 22.17 -9.05
N ILE A 500 17.89 22.13 -8.41
CA ILE A 500 18.07 21.56 -7.07
C ILE A 500 17.19 22.27 -6.04
N MET A 501 17.18 23.60 -6.07
CA MET A 501 16.35 24.41 -5.18
C MET A 501 14.85 24.21 -5.44
N MET A 502 14.46 24.06 -6.71
CA MET A 502 13.08 23.73 -7.09
C MET A 502 12.66 22.37 -6.52
N LEU A 503 13.51 21.34 -6.65
CA LEU A 503 13.22 20.00 -6.13
C LEU A 503 13.02 19.99 -4.61
N TRP A 504 13.90 20.62 -3.83
CA TRP A 504 13.84 20.54 -2.37
C TRP A 504 12.89 21.56 -1.73
N PHE A 505 12.83 22.77 -2.28
CA PHE A 505 12.16 23.92 -1.65
C PHE A 505 11.17 24.67 -2.56
N GLY A 506 11.10 24.34 -3.85
CA GLY A 506 10.07 24.89 -4.75
C GLY A 506 8.80 24.03 -4.76
N ALA A 507 8.97 22.71 -4.73
CA ALA A 507 7.90 21.72 -4.77
C ALA A 507 7.42 21.35 -3.36
N ASP A 508 6.22 21.81 -2.99
CA ASP A 508 5.58 21.50 -1.71
C ASP A 508 4.37 20.59 -1.91
N SER A 509 4.57 19.28 -1.73
CA SER A 509 3.51 18.27 -1.81
C SER A 509 2.51 18.32 -0.65
N SER A 510 2.79 19.09 0.41
CA SER A 510 1.94 19.24 1.59
C SER A 510 1.03 20.47 1.54
N VAL A 511 1.39 21.48 0.73
CA VAL A 511 0.69 22.77 0.62
C VAL A 511 -0.08 22.91 -0.70
N GLY A 512 0.20 22.10 -1.72
CA GLY A 512 -0.47 22.17 -3.02
C GLY A 512 -1.82 21.44 -3.11
N GLU A 513 -2.63 21.80 -4.12
CA GLU A 513 -3.91 21.14 -4.37
C GLU A 513 -3.76 19.61 -4.49
N SER A 514 -4.49 18.89 -3.64
CA SER A 514 -4.26 17.45 -3.43
C SER A 514 -4.40 16.62 -4.71
N TYR A 515 -5.19 17.09 -5.68
CA TYR A 515 -5.43 16.38 -6.93
C TYR A 515 -4.16 16.23 -7.78
N PHE A 516 -3.46 17.31 -8.10
CA PHE A 516 -2.29 17.27 -8.99
C PHE A 516 -1.12 16.51 -8.38
N TRP A 517 -0.88 16.71 -7.08
CA TRP A 517 0.17 15.99 -6.35
C TRP A 517 -0.14 14.49 -6.19
N LYS A 518 -1.41 14.10 -6.01
CA LYS A 518 -1.83 12.69 -5.98
C LYS A 518 -1.81 12.01 -7.36
N ASN A 519 -1.83 12.75 -8.48
CA ASN A 519 -1.66 12.23 -9.85
C ASN A 519 -0.20 11.89 -10.19
N GLY A 520 0.47 11.14 -9.32
CA GLY A 520 1.88 10.78 -9.51
C GLY A 520 2.86 11.96 -9.39
N GLY A 521 2.42 13.19 -9.13
CA GLY A 521 3.31 14.33 -8.86
C GLY A 521 4.20 14.08 -7.64
N ILE A 522 3.66 13.48 -6.57
CA ILE A 522 4.43 13.04 -5.40
C ILE A 522 5.44 11.97 -5.79
N ALA A 523 5.02 10.95 -6.56
CA ALA A 523 5.92 9.88 -6.98
C ALA A 523 7.07 10.39 -7.86
N LYS A 524 6.78 11.32 -8.78
CA LYS A 524 7.78 12.01 -9.61
C LYS A 524 8.76 12.81 -8.77
N LEU A 525 8.25 13.60 -7.82
CA LEU A 525 9.08 14.38 -6.90
C LEU A 525 9.96 13.49 -6.01
N GLN A 526 9.40 12.41 -5.48
CA GLN A 526 10.14 11.43 -4.67
C GLN A 526 11.20 10.72 -5.50
N SER A 527 10.89 10.31 -6.74
CA SER A 527 11.86 9.70 -7.65
C SER A 527 13.01 10.65 -7.96
N ALA A 528 12.72 11.91 -8.27
CA ALA A 528 13.75 12.93 -8.53
C ALA A 528 14.68 13.15 -7.33
N ARG A 529 14.11 13.14 -6.12
CA ARG A 529 14.85 13.31 -4.85
C ARG A 529 15.61 12.05 -4.43
N ALA A 530 15.12 10.86 -4.74
CA ALA A 530 15.74 9.59 -4.31
C ALA A 530 17.13 9.37 -4.90
N GLU A 531 17.42 9.97 -6.06
CA GLU A 531 18.74 9.93 -6.70
C GLU A 531 19.71 10.99 -6.13
N ARG A 532 19.31 11.75 -5.11
CA ARG A 532 20.06 12.90 -4.60
C ARG A 532 20.31 12.82 -3.09
N ASP A 533 21.44 13.38 -2.65
CA ASP A 533 21.73 13.59 -1.24
C ASP A 533 21.25 14.99 -0.81
N PHE A 534 20.29 15.01 0.12
CA PHE A 534 19.73 16.25 0.64
C PHE A 534 20.78 17.15 1.32
N VAL A 535 21.72 16.57 2.07
CA VAL A 535 22.72 17.32 2.82
C VAL A 535 23.67 18.00 1.83
N GLU A 536 24.25 17.23 0.91
CA GLU A 536 25.17 17.75 -0.11
C GLU A 536 24.54 18.86 -0.95
N ASP A 537 23.26 18.71 -1.31
CA ASP A 537 22.52 19.71 -2.07
C ASP A 537 22.30 21.02 -1.30
N VAL A 538 21.95 20.93 -0.01
CA VAL A 538 21.77 22.11 0.84
C VAL A 538 23.09 22.85 1.03
N GLU A 539 24.19 22.11 1.26
CA GLU A 539 25.53 22.70 1.36
C GLU A 539 25.95 23.39 0.06
N THR A 540 25.64 22.78 -1.09
CA THR A 540 25.90 23.33 -2.42
C THR A 540 25.11 24.63 -2.64
N ILE A 541 23.82 24.67 -2.30
CA ILE A 541 22.98 25.88 -2.40
C ILE A 541 23.56 27.00 -1.52
N ALA A 542 23.94 26.68 -0.29
CA ALA A 542 24.52 27.63 0.65
C ALA A 542 25.88 28.18 0.17
N TYR A 543 26.75 27.32 -0.37
CA TYR A 543 28.06 27.71 -0.89
C TYR A 543 27.94 28.74 -2.03
N HIS A 544 26.97 28.57 -2.92
CA HIS A 544 26.76 29.46 -4.05
C HIS A 544 25.94 30.72 -3.71
N GLY A 545 25.45 30.86 -2.48
CA GLY A 545 24.82 32.08 -1.98
C GLY A 545 23.52 32.47 -2.67
N ILE A 546 22.79 31.51 -3.26
CA ILE A 546 21.53 31.78 -3.99
C ILE A 546 20.43 32.24 -3.04
N LEU A 547 20.41 31.71 -1.83
CA LEU A 547 19.57 32.18 -0.73
C LEU A 547 20.44 32.68 0.42
N ALA A 548 19.92 33.65 1.17
CA ALA A 548 20.49 34.02 2.44
C ALA A 548 20.45 32.82 3.41
N ILE A 549 21.53 32.61 4.16
CA ILE A 549 21.73 31.38 4.96
C ILE A 549 20.65 31.20 6.03
N ASP A 550 20.13 32.30 6.59
CA ASP A 550 19.02 32.35 7.52
C ASP A 550 17.72 31.85 6.87
N LYS A 551 17.43 32.28 5.64
CA LYS A 551 16.26 31.83 4.89
C LYS A 551 16.35 30.36 4.51
N LEU A 552 17.53 29.90 4.09
CA LEU A 552 17.76 28.49 3.76
C LEU A 552 17.57 27.62 5.01
N GLY A 553 18.12 28.05 6.14
CA GLY A 553 17.91 27.38 7.43
C GLY A 553 16.44 27.32 7.83
N GLY A 554 15.70 28.42 7.65
CA GLY A 554 14.26 28.45 7.86
C GLY A 554 13.50 27.43 7.01
N LEU A 555 13.82 27.32 5.71
CA LEU A 555 13.20 26.34 4.80
C LEU A 555 13.49 24.89 5.19
N VAL A 556 14.71 24.59 5.65
CA VAL A 556 15.08 23.26 6.17
C VAL A 556 14.20 22.93 7.37
N LEU A 557 14.06 23.85 8.33
CA LEU A 557 13.23 23.65 9.52
C LEU A 557 11.73 23.53 9.22
N ASP A 558 11.22 24.26 8.22
CA ASP A 558 9.81 24.20 7.83
C ASP A 558 9.43 22.91 7.13
N ARG A 559 10.27 22.43 6.21
CA ARG A 559 9.87 21.38 5.26
C ARG A 559 10.60 20.05 5.45
N HIS A 560 11.80 20.09 6.02
CA HIS A 560 12.69 18.94 6.13
C HIS A 560 13.28 18.85 7.53
N ILE A 561 12.44 19.11 8.55
CA ILE A 561 12.86 19.15 9.95
C ILE A 561 13.58 17.86 10.37
N ASP A 562 13.19 16.72 9.82
CA ASP A 562 13.79 15.41 10.10
C ASP A 562 15.24 15.27 9.63
N GLN A 563 15.68 16.13 8.72
CA GLN A 563 17.06 16.20 8.25
C GLN A 563 17.84 17.35 8.91
N ALA A 564 17.18 18.21 9.70
CA ALA A 564 17.81 19.40 10.28
C ALA A 564 18.98 19.05 11.21
N GLU A 565 18.91 17.93 11.93
CA GLU A 565 20.01 17.47 12.79
C GLU A 565 21.31 17.24 12.02
N LYS A 566 21.23 16.65 10.82
CA LYS A 566 22.42 16.38 9.99
C LYS A 566 23.11 17.65 9.50
N LEU A 567 22.36 18.74 9.38
CA LEU A 567 22.82 20.03 8.91
C LEU A 567 23.13 21.00 10.08
N LYS A 568 22.94 20.57 11.34
CA LYS A 568 23.08 21.40 12.54
C LYS A 568 24.42 22.13 12.54
N VAL A 569 25.53 21.39 12.47
CA VAL A 569 26.90 21.93 12.50
C VAL A 569 27.15 22.88 11.32
N PHE A 570 26.71 22.49 10.13
CA PHE A 570 26.89 23.27 8.90
C PHE A 570 26.30 24.68 8.99
N PHE A 571 25.06 24.80 9.49
CA PHE A 571 24.38 26.09 9.67
C PHE A 571 24.96 26.87 10.85
N TYR A 572 25.38 26.15 11.89
CA TYR A 572 26.00 26.70 13.08
C TYR A 572 27.24 27.53 12.75
N ASP A 573 28.16 26.96 11.98
CA ASP A 573 29.42 27.60 11.56
C ASP A 573 29.18 28.86 10.71
N ARG A 574 27.95 29.04 10.22
CA ARG A 574 27.50 30.18 9.41
C ARG A 574 26.56 31.12 10.17
N GLY A 575 26.47 30.96 11.49
CA GLY A 575 25.72 31.84 12.39
C GLY A 575 24.21 31.60 12.44
N VAL A 576 23.73 30.45 11.94
CA VAL A 576 22.32 30.05 12.00
C VAL A 576 22.17 28.91 13.01
N PHE A 577 21.49 29.20 14.11
CA PHE A 577 21.38 28.29 15.25
C PHE A 577 20.01 27.63 15.31
N PHE A 578 19.86 26.44 14.70
CA PHE A 578 18.60 25.68 14.74
C PHE A 578 18.11 25.40 16.16
N THR A 579 19.04 25.26 17.09
CA THR A 579 18.80 24.97 18.51
C THR A 579 18.07 26.10 19.25
N ARG A 580 18.00 27.30 18.66
CA ARG A 580 17.20 28.42 19.16
C ARG A 580 15.77 28.44 18.60
N ASP A 581 15.48 27.65 17.57
CA ASP A 581 14.17 27.63 16.91
C ASP A 581 13.21 26.68 17.64
N GLU A 582 12.00 27.17 17.94
CA GLU A 582 10.97 26.39 18.65
C GLU A 582 10.58 25.12 17.89
N ARG A 583 10.58 25.15 16.55
CA ARG A 583 10.23 23.98 15.73
C ARG A 583 11.24 22.85 15.94
N TYR A 584 12.52 23.19 15.87
CA TYR A 584 13.61 22.24 16.09
C TYR A 584 13.59 21.69 17.52
N GLN A 585 13.45 22.56 18.53
CA GLN A 585 13.36 22.15 19.94
C GLN A 585 12.18 21.21 20.20
N LYS A 586 11.04 21.42 19.54
CA LYS A 586 9.88 20.54 19.65
C LYS A 586 10.14 19.14 19.06
N ARG A 587 10.98 19.05 18.02
CA ARG A 587 11.30 17.78 17.34
C ARG A 587 12.42 16.99 18.03
N TYR A 588 13.51 17.67 18.39
CA TYR A 588 14.74 17.05 18.89
C TYR A 588 14.99 17.25 20.39
N GLY A 589 14.15 18.03 21.07
CA GLY A 589 14.33 18.39 22.47
C GLY A 589 15.19 19.65 22.64
N ILE A 590 15.28 20.11 23.88
CA ILE A 590 16.10 21.26 24.25
C ILE A 590 17.42 20.71 24.79
N ASP A 591 18.51 20.92 24.07
CA ASP A 591 19.85 20.80 24.62
C ASP A 591 20.24 22.13 25.29
N GLN A 592 20.36 22.10 26.63
CA GLN A 592 20.72 23.30 27.40
C GLN A 592 22.19 23.73 27.15
N LEU A 593 23.06 22.83 26.67
CA LEU A 593 24.45 23.18 26.30
C LEU A 593 24.54 24.03 25.06
N ASP A 594 23.62 23.84 24.12
CA ASP A 594 23.63 24.59 22.87
C ASP A 594 23.47 26.09 23.13
N ILE A 595 22.84 26.50 24.23
CA ILE A 595 22.79 27.91 24.66
C ILE A 595 24.21 28.45 24.90
N TYR A 596 25.07 27.71 25.59
CA TYR A 596 26.44 28.11 25.90
C TYR A 596 27.33 28.07 24.68
N ARG A 597 27.23 27.00 23.87
CA ARG A 597 27.90 26.94 22.57
C ARG A 597 27.55 28.19 21.76
N ASN A 598 26.26 28.54 21.69
CA ASN A 598 25.72 29.65 20.89
C ASN A 598 26.13 31.03 21.41
N LEU A 599 26.22 31.20 22.73
CA LEU A 599 26.56 32.49 23.35
C LEU A 599 28.02 32.86 23.12
N TYR A 600 28.90 31.87 23.09
CA TYR A 600 30.35 32.09 23.04
C TYR A 600 31.00 31.68 21.72
N GLY A 601 30.23 31.16 20.77
CA GLY A 601 30.71 30.82 19.43
C GLY A 601 31.53 29.53 19.38
N TYR A 602 31.30 28.61 20.32
CA TYR A 602 31.87 27.26 20.25
C TYR A 602 31.04 26.45 19.25
N GLY A 603 31.69 25.75 18.30
CA GLY A 603 30.98 24.96 17.28
C GLY A 603 30.03 23.92 17.89
N ALA A 604 29.01 23.50 17.12
CA ALA A 604 28.01 22.54 17.60
C ALA A 604 28.59 21.21 18.11
N ASP A 605 29.77 20.81 17.62
CA ASP A 605 30.49 19.60 18.04
C ASP A 605 31.41 19.80 19.25
N SER A 606 31.45 21.00 19.82
CA SER A 606 32.31 21.29 20.98
C SER A 606 31.82 20.50 22.19
N SER A 607 32.72 19.70 22.78
CA SER A 607 32.46 18.99 24.03
C SER A 607 32.21 19.99 25.16
N CYS A 608 31.61 19.54 26.27
CA CYS A 608 31.55 20.38 27.48
C CYS A 608 32.95 20.88 27.88
N MET A 609 33.99 20.07 27.67
CA MET A 609 35.37 20.42 28.01
C MET A 609 35.93 21.53 27.12
N ASP A 610 35.59 21.55 25.85
CA ASP A 610 35.98 22.63 24.93
C ASP A 610 35.38 23.96 25.36
N VAL A 611 34.11 23.95 25.80
CA VAL A 611 33.42 25.13 26.33
C VAL A 611 34.09 25.61 27.64
N ILE A 612 34.42 24.70 28.57
CA ILE A 612 35.11 25.04 29.82
C ILE A 612 36.48 25.65 29.54
N ASN A 613 37.29 24.99 28.72
CA ASN A 613 38.63 25.43 28.38
C ASN A 613 38.63 26.80 27.69
N GLY A 614 37.67 27.03 26.80
CA GLY A 614 37.49 28.32 26.16
C GLY A 614 37.08 29.41 27.13
N LEU A 615 36.11 29.16 28.02
CA LEU A 615 35.69 30.12 29.05
C LEU A 615 36.83 30.49 29.99
N ILE A 616 37.68 29.53 30.36
CA ILE A 616 38.89 29.78 31.14
C ILE A 616 39.86 30.68 30.35
N LYS A 617 40.16 30.32 29.10
CA LYS A 617 41.08 31.07 28.23
C LYS A 617 40.62 32.51 28.01
N ASP A 618 39.31 32.72 27.91
CA ASP A 618 38.70 34.04 27.71
C ASP A 618 38.53 34.84 29.02
N GLY A 619 38.88 34.26 30.19
CA GLY A 619 38.70 34.90 31.50
C GLY A 619 37.24 35.07 31.90
N LYS A 620 36.37 34.19 31.42
CA LYS A 620 34.91 34.17 31.63
C LYS A 620 34.43 32.97 32.43
N GLY A 621 35.33 32.24 33.10
CA GLY A 621 35.03 31.06 33.89
C GLY A 621 33.93 31.28 34.94
N VAL A 622 33.82 32.50 35.47
CA VAL A 622 32.75 32.92 36.38
C VAL A 622 31.33 32.72 35.84
N GLU A 623 31.12 32.70 34.52
CA GLU A 623 29.79 32.52 33.92
C GLU A 623 29.22 31.12 34.19
N LEU A 624 30.08 30.10 34.32
CA LEU A 624 29.69 28.75 34.74
C LEU A 624 29.02 28.75 36.12
N PHE A 625 29.43 29.65 37.02
CA PHE A 625 28.91 29.73 38.39
C PHE A 625 27.64 30.58 38.49
N ARG A 626 27.24 31.30 37.43
CA ARG A 626 25.98 32.05 37.42
C ARG A 626 24.77 31.14 37.16
N GLU A 627 24.95 30.14 36.31
CA GLU A 627 23.89 29.20 35.89
C GLU A 627 24.35 27.74 36.01
N TYR A 628 25.08 27.43 37.09
CA TYR A 628 25.74 26.14 37.33
C TYR A 628 24.84 24.92 37.14
N LYS A 629 23.54 24.96 37.52
CA LYS A 629 22.63 23.83 37.34
C LYS A 629 22.40 23.49 35.86
N ARG A 630 22.32 24.51 34.99
CA ARG A 630 22.16 24.30 33.53
C ARG A 630 23.40 23.73 32.86
N PHE A 631 24.56 23.90 33.49
CA PHE A 631 25.84 23.47 32.95
C PHE A 631 26.30 22.11 33.54
N ALA A 632 26.05 21.88 34.84
CA ALA A 632 26.46 20.67 35.53
C ALA A 632 25.69 19.42 35.06
N GLU A 633 24.38 19.53 34.82
CA GLU A 633 23.57 18.40 34.36
C GLU A 633 24.04 17.84 33.01
N PRO A 634 24.20 18.67 31.96
CA PRO A 634 24.68 18.16 30.68
C PRO A 634 26.12 17.64 30.73
N LEU A 635 27.00 18.27 31.51
CA LEU A 635 28.36 17.81 31.73
C LEU A 635 28.39 16.42 32.40
N VAL A 636 27.54 16.18 33.42
CA VAL A 636 27.40 14.86 34.07
C VAL A 636 26.90 13.81 33.08
N LYS A 637 25.94 14.17 32.21
CA LYS A 637 25.44 13.27 31.15
C LYS A 637 26.52 12.94 30.11
N GLU A 638 27.31 13.90 29.67
CA GLU A 638 28.41 13.69 28.72
C GLU A 638 29.51 12.78 29.31
N MET A 639 29.73 12.85 30.62
CA MET A 639 30.61 11.94 31.36
C MET A 639 29.98 10.56 31.66
N GLY A 640 28.79 10.25 31.12
CA GLY A 640 28.10 8.97 31.31
C GLY A 640 27.37 8.81 32.64
N GLY A 641 27.07 9.91 33.34
CA GLY A 641 26.31 9.92 34.60
C GLY A 641 24.83 10.28 34.44
N GLU A 642 24.06 10.02 35.48
CA GLU A 642 22.68 10.46 35.65
C GLU A 642 22.61 11.66 36.61
N PHE A 643 21.75 12.63 36.32
CA PHE A 643 21.54 13.81 37.16
C PHE A 643 20.21 13.71 37.91
N ASP A 644 20.26 13.75 39.25
CA ASP A 644 19.09 13.71 40.11
C ASP A 644 18.57 15.13 40.37
N ASP A 645 17.43 15.48 39.77
CA ASP A 645 16.81 16.79 39.87
C ASP A 645 16.37 17.19 41.29
N VAL A 646 16.12 16.22 42.17
CA VAL A 646 15.55 16.43 43.51
C VAL A 646 16.61 16.96 44.47
N PHE A 647 17.84 16.44 44.37
CA PHE A 647 18.98 16.87 45.18
C PHE A 647 19.98 17.72 44.38
N GLY A 648 19.70 17.90 43.08
CA GLY A 648 20.61 18.50 42.12
C GLY A 648 21.93 17.76 42.01
N ASP A 649 21.97 16.47 42.37
CA ASP A 649 23.17 15.65 42.56
C ASP A 649 23.51 14.86 41.28
N GLY A 650 24.78 14.88 40.87
CA GLY A 650 25.28 14.08 39.76
C GLY A 650 25.76 12.72 40.24
N ARG A 651 25.12 11.64 39.79
CA ARG A 651 25.56 10.27 40.05
C ARG A 651 26.17 9.67 38.80
N LEU A 652 27.46 9.39 38.85
CA LEU A 652 28.12 8.60 37.80
C LEU A 652 27.68 7.14 37.96
N VAL A 653 27.12 6.56 36.90
CA VAL A 653 26.72 5.15 36.90
C VAL A 653 27.96 4.31 36.65
N THR A 654 28.56 3.78 37.71
CA THR A 654 29.59 2.73 37.57
C THR A 654 28.87 1.43 37.26
N ASN A 655 28.90 0.99 35.99
CA ASN A 655 28.57 -0.38 35.65
C ASN A 655 29.44 -1.33 36.49
N ASP A 656 28.80 -2.40 36.96
CA ASP A 656 29.28 -3.30 38.00
C ASP A 656 30.75 -3.74 37.87
N SER A 657 31.43 -3.70 39.02
CA SER A 657 32.72 -4.31 39.37
C SER A 657 34.01 -3.64 38.84
N VAL A 658 34.80 -3.14 39.79
CA VAL A 658 36.14 -3.61 40.22
C VAL A 658 36.87 -2.42 40.87
N GLU A 659 37.66 -2.75 41.89
CA GLU A 659 38.67 -1.92 42.56
C GLU A 659 39.24 -0.76 41.73
N GLU A 660 39.28 0.44 42.32
CA GLU A 660 40.19 1.57 42.00
C GLU A 660 40.60 1.78 40.52
N GLU A 661 39.67 1.83 39.57
CA GLU A 661 39.91 2.56 38.33
C GLU A 661 39.36 3.98 38.48
N GLU A 662 40.26 4.93 38.79
CA GLU A 662 40.02 6.35 38.60
C GLU A 662 39.47 6.57 37.18
N LEU A 663 38.23 7.04 37.06
CA LEU A 663 37.73 7.63 35.82
C LEU A 663 38.62 8.84 35.50
N TYR A 664 39.66 8.61 34.72
CA TYR A 664 40.55 9.66 34.25
C TYR A 664 39.74 10.63 33.41
N TRP A 665 39.57 11.86 33.92
CA TRP A 665 39.19 13.01 33.12
C TRP A 665 40.12 13.06 31.90
N GLY A 666 39.62 12.68 30.72
CA GLY A 666 40.44 12.48 29.52
C GLY A 666 41.05 13.76 28.94
N VAL A 667 40.76 14.93 29.54
CA VAL A 667 41.22 16.25 29.11
C VAL A 667 41.78 17.00 30.33
N GLU A 668 42.98 17.58 30.19
CA GLU A 668 43.59 18.49 31.16
C GLU A 668 42.77 19.80 31.23
N ALA A 669 41.67 19.83 31.99
CA ALA A 669 41.09 21.09 32.47
C ALA A 669 41.62 21.38 33.87
N ASP A 670 42.42 22.44 34.02
CA ASP A 670 42.89 22.89 35.33
C ASP A 670 41.79 23.70 36.04
N PHE A 671 40.94 23.00 36.79
CA PHE A 671 39.93 23.63 37.64
C PHE A 671 40.56 24.46 38.77
N GLY A 672 41.87 24.36 39.01
CA GLY A 672 42.60 25.21 39.96
C GLY A 672 42.63 26.68 39.55
N GLU A 673 42.68 27.01 38.26
CA GLU A 673 42.57 28.39 37.77
C GLU A 673 41.16 28.96 37.97
N LEU A 674 40.13 28.16 37.66
CA LEU A 674 38.73 28.49 37.97
C LEU A 674 38.51 28.73 39.46
N ALA A 675 39.16 27.93 40.30
CA ALA A 675 39.06 28.06 41.74
C ALA A 675 39.67 29.37 42.26
N LYS A 676 40.83 29.78 41.70
CA LYS A 676 41.45 31.08 42.00
C LYS A 676 40.56 32.23 41.53
N GLU A 677 40.04 32.16 40.31
CA GLU A 677 39.13 33.18 39.76
C GLU A 677 37.85 33.30 40.61
N ALA A 678 37.24 32.17 40.99
CA ALA A 678 36.05 32.15 41.85
C ALA A 678 36.30 32.79 43.22
N LYS A 679 37.49 32.57 43.81
CA LYS A 679 37.93 33.22 45.05
C LYS A 679 38.05 34.74 44.86
N GLU A 680 38.77 35.19 43.84
CA GLU A 680 38.97 36.62 43.55
C GLU A 680 37.65 37.37 43.29
N LYS A 681 36.70 36.69 42.62
CA LYS A 681 35.41 37.25 42.22
C LYS A 681 34.30 37.03 43.24
N LYS A 682 34.60 36.50 44.43
CA LYS A 682 33.64 36.20 45.50
C LYS A 682 32.47 35.28 45.07
N CYS A 683 32.73 34.39 44.12
CA CYS A 683 31.77 33.37 43.64
C CYS A 683 32.06 31.96 44.18
N LEU A 684 33.01 31.87 45.13
CA LEU A 684 33.54 30.65 45.70
C LEU A 684 32.48 29.66 46.24
N PRO A 685 31.41 30.09 46.94
CA PRO A 685 30.36 29.17 47.38
C PRO A 685 29.69 28.40 46.23
N ARG A 686 29.43 29.07 45.10
CA ARG A 686 28.82 28.43 43.92
C ARG A 686 29.82 27.55 43.16
N PHE A 687 31.11 27.89 43.19
CA PHE A 687 32.16 27.01 42.70
C PHE A 687 32.20 25.71 43.50
N ILE A 688 32.13 25.79 44.84
CA ILE A 688 32.10 24.61 45.72
C ILE A 688 30.89 23.70 45.41
N GLU A 689 29.73 24.30 45.17
CA GLU A 689 28.53 23.56 44.73
C GLU A 689 28.69 22.94 43.34
N PHE A 690 29.36 23.61 42.41
CA PHE A 690 29.63 23.05 41.09
C PHE A 690 30.59 21.85 41.16
N ILE A 691 31.69 21.96 41.91
CA ILE A 691 32.69 20.88 42.04
C ILE A 691 32.18 19.68 42.86
N SER A 692 31.22 19.88 43.77
CA SER A 692 30.58 18.77 44.50
C SER A 692 29.70 17.91 43.58
N LEU A 693 29.28 18.42 42.43
CA LEU A 693 28.51 17.67 41.44
C LEU A 693 29.40 16.96 40.43
N VAL A 694 30.40 17.69 39.97
CA VAL A 694 31.20 17.29 38.82
C VAL A 694 32.42 16.45 39.25
N LYS A 695 32.90 16.59 40.48
CA LYS A 695 34.07 15.89 41.05
C LYS A 695 35.35 16.00 40.18
N PRO A 696 35.77 17.21 39.79
CA PRO A 696 36.96 17.37 38.96
C PRO A 696 38.27 17.20 39.75
N PRO A 697 39.41 16.94 39.06
CA PRO A 697 40.73 17.02 39.65
C PRO A 697 41.08 18.50 39.90
N LEU A 698 41.09 18.91 41.17
CA LEU A 698 41.26 20.32 41.56
C LEU A 698 42.74 20.79 41.64
N GLY A 699 43.69 19.92 41.27
CA GLY A 699 45.11 20.25 41.29
C GLY A 699 45.61 20.65 42.68
N LYS A 700 46.09 21.88 42.82
CA LYS A 700 46.61 22.45 44.10
C LYS A 700 45.53 23.10 44.98
N PHE A 701 44.28 23.15 44.54
CA PHE A 701 43.22 23.80 45.30
C PHE A 701 42.80 22.92 46.48
N ASP A 702 42.96 23.43 47.70
CA ASP A 702 42.50 22.78 48.93
C ASP A 702 41.17 23.40 49.37
N ILE A 703 40.07 22.64 49.24
CA ILE A 703 38.74 23.05 49.66
C ILE A 703 38.66 23.40 51.16
N ASN A 704 39.53 22.83 52.00
CA ASN A 704 39.50 23.04 53.45
C ASN A 704 39.94 24.44 53.85
N GLU A 705 40.80 25.11 53.06
CA GLU A 705 41.21 26.51 53.32
C GLU A 705 40.05 27.50 53.23
N PHE A 706 38.93 27.09 52.64
CA PHE A 706 37.81 27.95 52.24
C PHE A 706 36.54 27.72 53.05
N VAL A 707 36.56 26.75 53.95
CA VAL A 707 35.42 26.43 54.81
C VAL A 707 35.02 27.66 55.61
N SER A 708 35.96 28.47 56.09
CA SER A 708 35.66 29.72 56.80
C SER A 708 34.84 30.72 55.99
N ASP A 709 35.06 30.79 54.67
CA ASP A 709 34.34 31.70 53.78
C ASP A 709 32.90 31.22 53.53
N LEU A 710 32.68 29.91 53.55
CA LEU A 710 31.36 29.28 53.44
C LEU A 710 30.50 29.46 54.71
N LEU A 711 31.13 29.53 55.90
CA LEU A 711 30.44 29.65 57.19
C LEU A 711 29.88 31.06 57.49
N SER A 712 29.99 31.99 56.54
CA SER A 712 29.46 33.36 56.68
C SER A 712 27.92 33.36 56.76
N THR A 713 27.35 34.45 57.29
CA THR A 713 25.90 34.59 57.51
C THR A 713 25.15 35.11 56.28
N GLU A 714 25.75 35.09 55.09
CA GLU A 714 25.05 35.49 53.87
C GLU A 714 24.01 34.44 53.48
N ASP A 715 22.77 34.85 53.20
CA ASP A 715 21.66 33.94 52.85
C ASP A 715 22.00 32.98 51.70
N THR A 716 22.83 33.43 50.76
CA THR A 716 23.32 32.61 49.64
C THR A 716 24.17 31.44 50.14
N ASN A 717 25.02 31.66 51.14
CA ASN A 717 25.90 30.64 51.72
C ASN A 717 25.12 29.67 52.58
N ILE A 718 24.07 30.13 53.27
CA ILE A 718 23.15 29.25 54.02
C ILE A 718 22.44 28.28 53.07
N LYS A 719 21.96 28.78 51.93
CA LYS A 719 21.33 27.95 50.90
C LYS A 719 22.30 26.91 50.34
N ILE A 720 23.52 27.32 50.03
CA ILE A 720 24.56 26.42 49.50
C ILE A 720 24.96 25.38 50.54
N MET A 721 25.17 25.75 51.81
CA MET A 721 25.45 24.80 52.90
C MET A 721 24.36 23.72 53.01
N ARG A 722 23.07 24.09 52.90
CA ARG A 722 21.95 23.13 52.90
C ARG A 722 22.05 22.11 51.76
N GLN A 723 22.45 22.55 50.57
CA GLN A 723 22.60 21.69 49.39
C GLN A 723 23.84 20.79 49.50
N LEU A 724 24.97 21.36 49.94
CA LEU A 724 26.22 20.63 50.15
C LEU A 724 26.09 19.48 51.14
N VAL A 725 25.19 19.61 52.13
CA VAL A 725 24.93 18.53 53.10
C VAL A 725 24.41 17.25 52.45
N GLY A 726 23.62 17.38 51.39
CA GLY A 726 23.19 16.24 50.58
C GLY A 726 24.33 15.61 49.78
N GLN A 727 25.37 16.38 49.47
CA GLN A 727 26.44 16.02 48.53
C GLN A 727 27.81 15.80 49.21
N PHE A 728 27.85 15.67 50.54
CA PHE A 728 29.11 15.53 51.29
C PHE A 728 29.99 14.35 50.88
N ASN A 729 29.39 13.25 50.44
CA ASN A 729 30.17 12.11 49.96
C ASN A 729 30.98 12.51 48.71
N ASN A 730 30.41 13.36 47.87
CA ASN A 730 31.09 13.93 46.72
C ASN A 730 32.17 14.93 47.15
N LEU A 731 31.90 15.75 48.17
CA LEU A 731 32.89 16.68 48.72
C LEU A 731 34.11 15.98 49.32
N LYS A 732 33.94 14.78 49.90
CA LYS A 732 35.07 13.96 50.36
C LYS A 732 35.96 13.50 49.21
N HIS A 733 35.39 13.20 48.04
CA HIS A 733 36.16 12.86 46.84
C HIS A 733 37.03 14.03 46.35
N VAL A 734 36.59 15.27 46.54
CA VAL A 734 37.36 16.48 46.20
C VAL A 734 38.22 17.00 47.36
N GLY A 735 38.42 16.19 48.42
CA GLY A 735 39.39 16.46 49.48
C GLY A 735 38.84 17.14 50.75
N LEU A 736 37.52 17.27 50.93
CA LEU A 736 36.95 17.81 52.17
C LEU A 736 37.22 16.89 53.37
N THR A 737 37.88 17.41 54.40
CA THR A 737 38.17 16.65 55.61
C THR A 737 36.92 16.45 56.48
N SER A 738 36.92 15.38 57.28
CA SER A 738 35.87 15.12 58.27
C SER A 738 35.71 16.27 59.28
N TYR A 739 36.79 16.99 59.60
CA TYR A 739 36.73 18.15 60.50
C TYR A 739 35.96 19.32 59.87
N SER A 740 36.25 19.64 58.61
CA SER A 740 35.54 20.66 57.84
C SER A 740 34.06 20.33 57.65
N ASP A 741 33.74 19.06 57.37
CA ASP A 741 32.36 18.54 57.28
C ASP A 741 31.60 18.78 58.59
N GLN A 742 32.19 18.38 59.72
CA GLN A 742 31.61 18.61 61.05
C GLN A 742 31.34 20.09 61.35
N LEU A 743 32.24 20.99 60.96
CA LEU A 743 32.06 22.44 61.14
C LEU A 743 30.90 23.00 60.31
N ILE A 744 30.73 22.53 59.07
CA ILE A 744 29.62 22.93 58.20
C ILE A 744 28.29 22.47 58.80
N ILE A 745 28.21 21.21 59.25
CA ILE A 745 27.02 20.66 59.91
C ILE A 745 26.71 21.44 61.19
N TRP A 746 27.72 21.73 62.01
CA TRP A 746 27.56 22.49 63.24
C TRP A 746 26.96 23.87 62.96
N ARG A 747 27.54 24.59 62.00
CA ARG A 747 27.08 25.92 61.63
C ARG A 747 25.68 25.91 61.04
N LEU A 748 25.36 24.91 60.23
CA LEU A 748 24.02 24.74 59.70
C LEU A 748 22.99 24.54 60.83
N CYS A 749 23.32 23.71 61.82
CA CYS A 749 22.48 23.51 62.99
C CYS A 749 22.30 24.80 63.80
N GLU A 750 23.34 25.61 63.98
CA GLU A 750 23.24 26.92 64.66
C GLU A 750 22.26 27.88 63.97
N LEU A 751 22.24 27.88 62.64
CA LEU A 751 21.45 28.81 61.83
C LEU A 751 19.98 28.39 61.66
N TYR A 752 19.61 27.16 62.06
CA TYR A 752 18.23 26.66 61.93
C TYR A 752 17.37 27.00 63.16
N GLU A 753 16.61 28.09 63.06
CA GLU A 753 15.70 28.54 64.12
C GLU A 753 14.48 27.62 64.29
N GLN A 754 13.84 27.20 63.18
CA GLN A 754 12.69 26.28 63.18
C GLN A 754 12.73 25.29 61.99
N ILE A 755 12.08 24.13 62.14
CA ILE A 755 11.88 23.15 61.07
C ILE A 755 10.44 23.27 60.58
N GLU A 756 10.25 23.92 59.43
CA GLU A 756 8.93 24.25 58.92
C GLU A 756 8.58 23.45 57.66
N HIS A 757 9.56 23.12 56.81
CA HIS A 757 9.31 22.53 55.49
C HIS A 757 9.63 21.03 55.42
N TYR A 758 9.02 20.34 54.46
CA TYR A 758 9.29 18.93 54.18
C TYR A 758 10.77 18.66 53.83
N GLN A 759 11.41 19.61 53.14
CA GLN A 759 12.84 19.55 52.80
C GLN A 759 13.74 19.59 54.05
N ASP A 760 13.39 20.35 55.08
CA ASP A 760 14.16 20.43 56.33
C ASP A 760 14.11 19.10 57.12
N LYS A 761 12.94 18.43 57.09
CA LYS A 761 12.77 17.11 57.70
C LYS A 761 13.56 16.02 56.98
N ARG A 762 13.65 16.10 55.64
CA ARG A 762 14.51 15.23 54.82
C ARG A 762 15.99 15.49 55.06
N LEU A 763 16.39 16.75 55.17
CA LEU A 763 17.77 17.11 55.50
C LEU A 763 18.19 16.52 56.86
N ALA A 764 17.30 16.60 57.86
CA ALA A 764 17.53 15.97 59.16
C ALA A 764 17.63 14.44 59.09
N ASP A 765 16.85 13.79 58.22
CA ASP A 765 16.95 12.35 57.96
C ASP A 765 18.33 11.97 57.37
N VAL A 766 18.79 12.70 56.33
CA VAL A 766 20.13 12.51 55.75
C VAL A 766 21.23 12.72 56.80
N LEU A 767 21.10 13.75 57.65
CA LEU A 767 22.03 14.02 58.74
C LEU A 767 21.99 12.95 59.84
N SER A 768 20.83 12.34 60.09
CA SER A 768 20.66 11.30 61.12
C SER A 768 21.47 10.04 60.84
N GLY A 769 21.75 9.73 59.57
CA GLY A 769 22.62 8.63 59.17
C GLY A 769 24.13 8.92 59.30
N ARG A 770 24.52 10.16 59.67
CA ARG A 770 25.91 10.61 59.72
C ARG A 770 26.41 10.75 61.16
N TYR A 771 27.69 10.44 61.39
CA TYR A 771 28.37 10.54 62.68
C TYR A 771 27.66 9.77 63.83
N ASP A 772 28.31 9.69 64.99
CA ASP A 772 27.81 8.95 66.14
C ASP A 772 26.94 9.83 67.06
N ASP A 773 26.34 9.21 68.07
CA ASP A 773 25.49 9.92 69.03
C ASP A 773 26.29 10.91 69.89
N GLU A 774 27.59 10.68 70.08
CA GLU A 774 28.47 11.58 70.82
C GLU A 774 28.63 12.92 70.09
N PHE A 775 28.83 12.88 68.77
CA PHE A 775 28.85 14.08 67.93
C PHE A 775 27.53 14.85 67.99
N TRP A 776 26.39 14.17 67.91
CA TRP A 776 25.08 14.81 67.89
C TRP A 776 24.60 15.29 69.25
N ARG A 777 25.18 14.82 70.37
CA ARG A 777 24.73 15.10 71.74
C ARG A 777 24.57 16.58 72.01
N ASP A 778 25.56 17.36 71.60
CA ASP A 778 25.70 18.78 71.96
C ASP A 778 25.33 19.74 70.79
N MET A 779 24.79 19.21 69.69
CA MET A 779 24.46 20.00 68.49
C MET A 779 23.35 21.05 68.76
N PRO A 780 23.57 22.33 68.39
CA PRO A 780 22.64 23.42 68.65
C PRO A 780 21.45 23.44 67.68
N GLY A 781 20.51 24.36 67.92
CA GLY A 781 19.40 24.67 67.02
C GLY A 781 18.28 23.63 66.94
N SER A 782 17.25 23.94 66.15
CA SER A 782 16.09 23.08 65.96
C SER A 782 16.41 21.85 65.10
N LEU A 783 17.28 22.00 64.10
CA LEU A 783 17.75 20.93 63.23
C LEU A 783 18.48 19.83 64.02
N GLY A 784 19.45 20.19 64.87
CA GLY A 784 20.19 19.24 65.70
C GLY A 784 19.28 18.48 66.68
N LYS A 785 18.29 19.16 67.26
CA LYS A 785 17.27 18.53 68.12
C LYS A 785 16.44 17.48 67.37
N TYR A 786 16.07 17.78 66.13
CA TYR A 786 15.25 16.88 65.32
C TYR A 786 16.04 15.67 64.82
N VAL A 787 17.31 15.85 64.44
CA VAL A 787 18.23 14.74 64.13
C VAL A 787 18.35 13.79 65.31
N ARG A 788 18.57 14.30 66.53
CA ARG A 788 18.60 13.47 67.74
C ARG A 788 17.28 12.72 67.97
N ALA A 789 16.14 13.35 67.67
CA ALA A 789 14.83 12.71 67.81
C ALA A 789 14.62 11.58 66.79
N ILE A 790 15.12 11.71 65.56
CA ILE A 790 15.13 10.64 64.55
C ILE A 790 16.03 9.49 65.03
N ARG A 791 17.27 9.79 65.44
CA ARG A 791 18.25 8.78 65.90
C ARG A 791 17.79 8.01 67.14
N ALA A 792 17.09 8.68 68.05
CA ALA A 792 16.48 8.07 69.23
C ALA A 792 15.18 7.28 68.92
N GLY A 793 14.73 7.25 67.66
CA GLY A 793 13.49 6.58 67.25
C GLY A 793 12.21 7.26 67.74
N ILE A 794 12.29 8.51 68.21
CA ILE A 794 11.17 9.30 68.73
C ILE A 794 10.32 9.87 67.57
N VAL A 795 10.97 10.16 66.45
CA VAL A 795 10.34 10.71 65.24
C VAL A 795 10.67 9.82 64.06
N THR A 796 9.66 9.40 63.31
CA THR A 796 9.83 8.66 62.06
C THR A 796 10.18 9.62 60.91
N PRO A 797 11.23 9.35 60.13
CA PRO A 797 11.56 10.16 58.97
C PRO A 797 10.48 10.04 57.88
N PRO A 798 10.33 11.06 57.01
CA PRO A 798 9.32 11.04 55.97
C PRO A 798 9.56 9.91 54.93
N HIS A 799 8.60 8.99 54.76
CA HIS A 799 8.66 7.90 53.77
C HIS A 799 8.03 8.28 52.41
N GLY A 800 8.64 7.82 51.31
CA GLY A 800 8.11 7.86 49.92
C GLY A 800 9.15 8.31 48.86
N PRO A 801 9.02 7.93 47.58
CA PRO A 801 9.70 8.64 46.49
C PRO A 801 9.02 10.00 46.26
N ILE A 802 9.77 11.03 45.87
CA ILE A 802 9.24 12.40 45.69
C ILE A 802 9.01 12.65 44.19
N ARG A 803 7.90 13.33 43.87
CA ARG A 803 7.56 13.83 42.53
C ARG A 803 8.32 15.10 42.18
#